data_AF-A0A7Y0A5E0-F1
#
_entry.id   AF-A0A7Y0A5E0-F1
#
_cell.length_a   1.000
_cell.length_b   1.000
_cell.length_c   1.000
_cell.angle_alpha   90.00
_cell.angle_beta   90.00
_cell.angle_gamma   90.00
#
_symmetry.space_group_name_H-M   'P 1'
#
loop_
_entity.id
_entity.type
_entity.pdbx_description
1 polymer ?
#
loop_
_entity_poly.entity_id
_entity_poly.type
_entity_poly.pdbx_seq_one_letter_code
_entity_poly.pdbx_strand_id
1 'polypeptide(L)'
;MKTLFNSTGYKLYSTQQPGSLKISFSYIQNADGSLKWFWNSKSKKPLFLKFYSACTVNAKLYSIAVRLIFELGLQRLLFKKETLYCAVEGKPVFNIKGDWAMSTGTAGADKALLYAAERFYKIACTETAKDLLINELANIRFASSSNFYSVPRSLFHNGNILQTRDISKNGHRQNTFGRIHAKAVKGIGQRYQRRCLVANWGYFQMLKKNLNIFNDENIPPGLIRKLNKVIEKVDETQYINLSFSHGDFTSWNCYVQGNLLSIYDWELASCDKPKGFDFFHFIIRNGILVDRKPWKAILKDLKQKNRLTLQFSDAELIHYLKFYLIINISEYFTIQKQKVLDVETHLLLQTWTEALNEFAKEIYTKKELLIMDMFDSMHLTPYAVLKFPDQEPEKLSPESEIDILVSPKNADNIIRFLKSNSMTDHLMISKKSFMYSIRIIMNNKQILNLNLIQKIGEKSFEFMKARKMIKRSVADTFGIKTTCDSDTAKYLHYFYSLNEREVPECCKDFIKENIPEYKQIKITEQIKELKMQPEQRISFLKNTFIYIKGIFSGKEFVMSVNGVKGTAGSAVISETANLNVLQDHVVPANRTANTQNISVFPFVTWEAGENNQNKKLPDREQLWKIDSSLQNPI
;
A
#
# COMPACT_ATOMS: atom_id res chain seq x y z
N MET A 1 -18.41 27.35 -7.70
CA MET A 1 -18.32 28.57 -6.85
C MET A 1 -19.69 29.16 -6.54
N LYS A 2 -20.54 29.49 -7.53
CA LYS A 2 -21.88 30.08 -7.31
C LYS A 2 -22.75 29.30 -6.31
N THR A 3 -22.95 27.99 -6.53
CA THR A 3 -23.74 27.11 -5.63
C THR A 3 -23.26 27.13 -4.19
N LEU A 4 -21.94 27.17 -4.00
CA LEU A 4 -21.32 27.14 -2.69
C LEU A 4 -21.59 28.44 -1.91
N PHE A 5 -21.52 29.59 -2.58
CA PHE A 5 -21.76 30.88 -1.91
C PHE A 5 -23.21 31.04 -1.48
N ASN A 6 -24.17 30.47 -2.22
CA ASN A 6 -25.60 30.52 -1.86
C ASN A 6 -25.82 30.02 -0.41
N SER A 7 -25.14 28.95 -0.01
CA SER A 7 -25.21 28.40 1.36
C SER A 7 -24.65 29.34 2.43
N THR A 8 -23.84 30.34 2.05
CA THR A 8 -23.15 31.28 2.96
C THR A 8 -23.88 32.61 3.16
N GLY A 9 -25.04 32.80 2.51
CA GLY A 9 -25.83 34.04 2.53
C GLY A 9 -25.45 35.03 1.42
N TYR A 10 -24.63 34.62 0.46
CA TYR A 10 -24.15 35.44 -0.65
C TYR A 10 -24.50 34.81 -2.01
N LYS A 11 -24.85 35.63 -2.99
CA LYS A 11 -25.04 35.17 -4.37
C LYS A 11 -24.03 35.82 -5.29
N LEU A 12 -23.39 35.01 -6.13
CA LEU A 12 -22.34 35.44 -7.06
C LEU A 12 -22.86 35.53 -8.50
N TYR A 13 -22.52 36.64 -9.16
CA TYR A 13 -22.87 36.98 -10.53
C TYR A 13 -21.61 37.25 -11.34
N SER A 14 -21.66 36.89 -12.63
CA SER A 14 -20.57 37.15 -13.57
C SER A 14 -20.62 38.58 -14.12
N THR A 15 -21.81 39.18 -14.13
CA THR A 15 -22.07 40.56 -14.56
C THR A 15 -22.62 41.39 -13.41
N GLN A 16 -22.46 42.71 -13.49
CA GLN A 16 -22.96 43.62 -12.47
C GLN A 16 -24.49 43.58 -12.42
N GLN A 17 -25.03 43.39 -11.22
CA GLN A 17 -26.45 43.47 -10.92
C GLN A 17 -26.74 44.68 -10.02
N PRO A 18 -27.96 45.23 -10.02
CA PRO A 18 -28.35 46.28 -9.08
C PRO A 18 -28.05 45.88 -7.63
N GLY A 19 -27.39 46.75 -6.87
CA GLY A 19 -27.01 46.50 -5.47
C GLY A 19 -25.89 45.47 -5.26
N SER A 20 -25.34 44.86 -6.33
CA SER A 20 -24.21 43.93 -6.20
C SER A 20 -22.87 44.65 -6.04
N LEU A 21 -22.02 44.10 -5.18
CA LEU A 21 -20.68 44.59 -4.90
C LEU A 21 -19.65 43.89 -5.79
N LYS A 22 -18.78 44.66 -6.45
CA LYS A 22 -17.63 44.13 -7.19
C LYS A 22 -16.55 43.60 -6.23
N ILE A 23 -16.18 42.33 -6.36
CA ILE A 23 -15.15 41.67 -5.53
C ILE A 23 -14.18 40.91 -6.43
N SER A 24 -12.90 40.91 -6.06
CA SER A 24 -11.88 40.08 -6.70
C SER A 24 -11.45 38.95 -5.79
N PHE A 25 -11.33 37.75 -6.36
CA PHE A 25 -10.82 36.56 -5.69
C PHE A 25 -9.52 36.12 -6.34
N SER A 26 -8.54 35.76 -5.52
CA SER A 26 -7.32 35.08 -5.97
C SER A 26 -7.47 33.59 -5.76
N TYR A 27 -6.83 32.76 -6.57
CA TYR A 27 -7.02 31.31 -6.51
C TYR A 27 -5.79 30.47 -6.90
N ILE A 28 -5.82 29.21 -6.48
CA ILE A 28 -4.91 28.13 -6.88
C ILE A 28 -5.78 26.96 -7.38
N GLN A 29 -5.37 26.34 -8.49
CA GLN A 29 -6.06 25.21 -9.10
C GLN A 29 -5.40 23.87 -8.71
N ASN A 30 -6.19 22.80 -8.78
CA ASN A 30 -5.71 21.43 -8.83
C ASN A 30 -5.06 21.15 -10.20
N ALA A 31 -4.38 20.01 -10.34
CA ALA A 31 -3.71 19.61 -11.58
C ALA A 31 -4.69 19.44 -12.76
N ASP A 32 -5.96 19.13 -12.47
CA ASP A 32 -7.06 19.01 -13.44
C ASP A 32 -7.70 20.37 -13.82
N GLY A 33 -7.21 21.48 -13.28
CA GLY A 33 -7.75 22.83 -13.53
C GLY A 33 -8.94 23.21 -12.63
N SER A 34 -9.48 22.29 -11.83
CA SER A 34 -10.52 22.62 -10.84
C SER A 34 -9.96 23.56 -9.76
N LEU A 35 -10.83 24.35 -9.13
CA LEU A 35 -10.41 25.22 -8.02
C LEU A 35 -10.04 24.37 -6.81
N LYS A 36 -8.85 24.62 -6.24
CA LYS A 36 -8.39 24.00 -4.99
C LYS A 36 -8.63 24.93 -3.81
N TRP A 37 -8.07 26.13 -3.90
CA TRP A 37 -8.18 27.18 -2.90
C TRP A 37 -8.49 28.51 -3.57
N PHE A 38 -9.29 29.34 -2.91
CA PHE A 38 -9.49 30.72 -3.31
C PHE A 38 -9.78 31.60 -2.11
N TRP A 39 -9.48 32.90 -2.24
CA TRP A 39 -9.57 33.86 -1.15
C TRP A 39 -9.83 35.26 -1.70
N ASN A 40 -10.23 36.19 -0.83
CA ASN A 40 -10.33 37.61 -1.20
C ASN A 40 -8.96 38.14 -1.66
N SER A 41 -8.87 38.69 -2.87
CA SER A 41 -7.62 39.24 -3.41
C SER A 41 -7.02 40.39 -2.57
N LYS A 42 -7.84 41.00 -1.69
CA LYS A 42 -7.40 42.03 -0.75
C LYS A 42 -6.91 41.46 0.59
N SER A 43 -6.95 40.14 0.77
CA SER A 43 -6.52 39.52 2.02
C SER A 43 -5.04 39.82 2.31
N LYS A 44 -4.76 40.21 3.55
CA LYS A 44 -3.39 40.53 4.01
C LYS A 44 -2.62 39.29 4.47
N LYS A 45 -3.33 38.21 4.77
CA LYS A 45 -2.74 36.97 5.30
C LYS A 45 -3.03 35.79 4.35
N PRO A 46 -2.10 34.83 4.21
CA PRO A 46 -2.32 33.63 3.41
C PRO A 46 -3.20 32.62 4.16
N LEU A 47 -4.46 32.97 4.43
CA LEU A 47 -5.36 32.17 5.27
C LEU A 47 -5.65 30.78 4.68
N PHE A 48 -5.49 30.59 3.36
CA PHE A 48 -5.65 29.27 2.73
C PHE A 48 -4.62 28.24 3.23
N LEU A 49 -3.49 28.67 3.79
CA LEU A 49 -2.52 27.76 4.42
C LEU A 49 -3.10 27.04 5.66
N LYS A 50 -4.24 27.50 6.20
CA LYS A 50 -4.97 26.78 7.26
C LYS A 50 -5.52 25.43 6.80
N PHE A 51 -5.72 25.24 5.48
CA PHE A 51 -6.15 23.98 4.89
C PHE A 51 -4.97 23.10 4.42
N TYR A 52 -3.74 23.58 4.59
CA TYR A 52 -2.55 22.93 4.08
C TYR A 52 -1.79 22.20 5.19
N SER A 53 -1.62 20.88 5.03
CA SER A 53 -0.86 20.07 5.96
C SER A 53 0.64 20.18 5.70
N ALA A 54 1.34 21.03 6.46
CA ALA A 54 2.79 21.20 6.36
C ALA A 54 3.58 20.11 7.12
N CYS A 55 3.31 18.84 6.83
CA CYS A 55 3.91 17.69 7.52
C CYS A 55 5.32 17.31 7.03
N THR A 56 5.70 17.68 5.79
CA THR A 56 7.02 17.38 5.19
C THR A 56 7.90 18.62 5.13
N VAL A 57 9.22 18.44 4.95
CA VAL A 57 10.17 19.55 4.80
C VAL A 57 9.79 20.45 3.61
N ASN A 58 9.51 19.85 2.45
CA ASN A 58 9.08 20.58 1.26
C ASN A 58 7.79 21.37 1.50
N ALA A 59 6.83 20.77 2.22
CA ALA A 59 5.58 21.45 2.57
C ALA A 59 5.81 22.62 3.54
N LYS A 60 6.74 22.48 4.50
CA LYS A 60 7.13 23.56 5.40
C LYS A 60 7.80 24.71 4.63
N LEU A 61 8.73 24.40 3.73
CA LEU A 61 9.38 25.39 2.87
C LEU A 61 8.37 26.15 1.99
N TYR A 62 7.44 25.43 1.38
CA TYR A 62 6.34 26.04 0.62
C TYR A 62 5.51 27.00 1.49
N SER A 63 5.13 26.59 2.70
CA SER A 63 4.37 27.44 3.64
C SER A 63 5.15 28.71 4.03
N ILE A 64 6.46 28.61 4.25
CA ILE A 64 7.34 29.76 4.53
C ILE A 64 7.39 30.71 3.32
N ALA A 65 7.64 30.17 2.12
CA ALA A 65 7.72 30.98 0.91
C ALA A 65 6.40 31.75 0.64
N VAL A 66 5.25 31.10 0.81
CA VAL A 66 3.94 31.74 0.66
C VAL A 66 3.73 32.84 1.70
N ARG A 67 4.16 32.64 2.96
CA ARG A 67 4.07 33.69 3.99
C ARG A 67 4.90 34.91 3.63
N LEU A 68 6.15 34.71 3.20
CA LEU A 68 7.03 35.78 2.73
C LEU A 68 6.41 36.56 1.56
N ILE A 69 5.80 35.87 0.59
CA ILE A 69 5.09 36.51 -0.53
C ILE A 69 4.00 37.48 -0.04
N PHE A 70 3.23 37.09 0.98
CA PHE A 70 2.17 37.94 1.53
C PHE A 70 2.72 39.08 2.39
N GLU A 71 3.79 38.84 3.17
CA GLU A 71 4.47 39.87 3.96
C GLU A 71 5.10 40.94 3.06
N LEU A 72 5.63 40.55 1.89
CA LEU A 72 6.20 41.46 0.89
C LEU A 72 5.14 42.11 -0.02
N GLY A 73 3.86 41.77 0.09
CA GLY A 73 2.80 42.32 -0.77
C GLY A 73 2.82 41.83 -2.23
N LEU A 74 3.57 40.77 -2.52
CA LEU A 74 3.80 40.23 -3.88
C LEU A 74 2.71 39.26 -4.35
N GLN A 75 1.73 38.94 -3.51
CA GLN A 75 0.63 38.02 -3.84
C GLN A 75 -0.16 38.46 -5.08
N ARG A 76 -0.14 39.76 -5.39
CA ARG A 76 -0.85 40.30 -6.55
C ARG A 76 -0.22 39.95 -7.89
N LEU A 77 1.08 39.63 -7.91
CA LEU A 77 1.84 39.29 -9.11
C LEU A 77 1.87 37.77 -9.36
N LEU A 78 1.85 36.98 -8.29
CA LEU A 78 2.05 35.53 -8.36
C LEU A 78 0.76 34.73 -8.50
N PHE A 79 -0.35 35.21 -7.93
CA PHE A 79 -1.62 34.47 -7.96
C PHE A 79 -2.59 35.03 -8.99
N LYS A 80 -3.21 34.12 -9.75
CA LYS A 80 -4.30 34.44 -10.68
C LYS A 80 -5.49 35.02 -9.93
N LYS A 81 -6.23 35.89 -10.59
CA LYS A 81 -7.40 36.57 -10.03
C LYS A 81 -8.58 36.50 -10.97
N GLU A 82 -9.76 36.48 -10.38
CA GLU A 82 -11.03 36.62 -11.07
C GLU A 82 -11.83 37.73 -10.38
N THR A 83 -12.68 38.43 -11.13
CA THR A 83 -13.56 39.46 -10.60
C THR A 83 -15.00 39.04 -10.81
N LEU A 84 -15.77 39.03 -9.73
CA LEU A 84 -17.19 38.67 -9.72
C LEU A 84 -17.98 39.75 -8.96
N TYR A 85 -19.30 39.69 -9.11
CA TYR A 85 -20.22 40.58 -8.40
C TYR A 85 -20.98 39.78 -7.35
N CYS A 86 -21.11 40.32 -6.15
CA CYS A 86 -21.74 39.63 -5.03
C CYS A 86 -22.92 40.44 -4.48
N ALA A 87 -24.07 39.81 -4.33
CA ALA A 87 -25.20 40.37 -3.57
C ALA A 87 -25.43 39.58 -2.28
N VAL A 88 -26.03 40.24 -1.29
CA VAL A 88 -26.49 39.59 -0.05
C VAL A 88 -27.93 39.12 -0.30
N GLU A 89 -28.18 37.82 -0.17
CA GLU A 89 -29.51 37.22 -0.40
C GLU A 89 -30.05 36.52 0.86
N GLY A 90 -29.23 36.37 1.90
CA GLY A 90 -29.63 35.81 3.20
C GLY A 90 -28.78 36.38 4.33
N LYS A 91 -28.74 35.70 5.48
CA LYS A 91 -27.90 36.09 6.61
C LYS A 91 -26.44 35.66 6.35
N PRO A 92 -25.50 36.59 6.09
CA PRO A 92 -24.13 36.21 5.79
C PRO A 92 -23.45 35.57 7.00
N VAL A 93 -22.75 34.46 6.78
CA VAL A 93 -22.04 33.75 7.87
C VAL A 93 -20.62 34.30 8.11
N PHE A 94 -20.12 35.12 7.19
CA PHE A 94 -18.80 35.77 7.27
C PHE A 94 -18.78 37.11 6.51
N ASN A 95 -17.76 37.93 6.74
CA ASN A 95 -17.54 39.19 6.00
C ASN A 95 -16.76 38.94 4.70
N ILE A 96 -17.44 39.03 3.56
CA ILE A 96 -16.82 38.79 2.24
C ILE A 96 -15.75 39.83 1.86
N LYS A 97 -15.81 41.04 2.43
CA LYS A 97 -14.79 42.09 2.22
C LYS A 97 -13.55 41.91 3.09
N GLY A 98 -13.62 41.08 4.13
CA GLY A 98 -12.54 40.85 5.10
C GLY A 98 -11.50 39.82 4.64
N ASP A 99 -10.61 39.45 5.55
CA ASP A 99 -9.67 38.34 5.36
C ASP A 99 -10.42 37.00 5.53
N TRP A 100 -10.49 36.22 4.45
CA TRP A 100 -10.98 34.85 4.48
C TRP A 100 -10.31 34.03 3.39
N ALA A 101 -10.38 32.71 3.52
CA ALA A 101 -9.97 31.78 2.48
C ALA A 101 -10.87 30.55 2.48
N MET A 102 -10.96 29.88 1.34
CA MET A 102 -11.79 28.70 1.18
C MET A 102 -11.06 27.61 0.40
N SER A 103 -11.34 26.36 0.79
CA SER A 103 -10.87 25.14 0.14
C SER A 103 -12.06 24.34 -0.37
N THR A 104 -12.00 23.99 -1.64
CA THR A 104 -12.98 23.12 -2.32
C THR A 104 -12.52 21.67 -2.39
N GLY A 105 -11.34 21.36 -1.85
CA GLY A 105 -10.77 20.02 -1.87
C GLY A 105 -10.28 19.60 -3.26
N THR A 106 -10.21 18.29 -3.47
CA THR A 106 -10.03 17.70 -4.80
C THR A 106 -11.33 17.81 -5.59
N ALA A 107 -11.28 17.67 -6.92
CA ALA A 107 -12.49 17.61 -7.73
C ALA A 107 -13.46 16.53 -7.20
N GLY A 108 -14.74 16.87 -7.12
CA GLY A 108 -15.79 15.99 -6.58
C GLY A 108 -15.80 15.86 -5.05
N ALA A 109 -15.22 16.80 -4.30
CA ALA A 109 -15.33 16.79 -2.83
C ALA A 109 -16.77 17.08 -2.36
N ASP A 110 -17.25 16.30 -1.40
CA ASP A 110 -18.60 16.41 -0.83
C ASP A 110 -18.78 17.61 0.10
N LYS A 111 -17.69 18.24 0.52
CA LYS A 111 -17.65 19.38 1.44
C LYS A 111 -16.61 20.41 1.04
N ALA A 112 -16.91 21.66 1.32
CA ALA A 112 -15.94 22.76 1.27
C ALA A 112 -15.62 23.29 2.68
N LEU A 113 -14.42 23.85 2.85
CA LEU A 113 -13.95 24.44 4.10
C LEU A 113 -13.71 25.93 3.90
N LEU A 114 -14.34 26.77 4.71
CA LEU A 114 -14.09 28.21 4.77
C LEU A 114 -13.43 28.56 6.10
N TYR A 115 -12.45 29.47 6.07
CA TYR A 115 -11.79 30.02 7.24
C TYR A 115 -11.91 31.54 7.24
N ALA A 116 -12.53 32.08 8.29
CA ALA A 116 -12.72 33.52 8.49
C ALA A 116 -12.82 33.82 9.99
N ALA A 117 -12.25 34.95 10.43
CA ALA A 117 -12.33 35.41 11.82
C ALA A 117 -12.02 34.34 12.89
N GLU A 118 -10.90 33.61 12.71
CA GLU A 118 -10.45 32.52 13.60
C GLU A 118 -11.45 31.35 13.76
N ARG A 119 -12.30 31.14 12.75
CA ARG A 119 -13.32 30.09 12.73
C ARG A 119 -13.25 29.28 11.45
N PHE A 120 -13.55 27.99 11.56
CA PHE A 120 -13.78 27.11 10.43
C PHE A 120 -15.28 26.95 10.19
N TYR A 121 -15.67 26.95 8.92
CA TYR A 121 -17.02 26.70 8.45
C TYR A 121 -16.93 25.53 7.47
N LYS A 122 -17.47 24.38 7.87
CA LYS A 122 -17.63 23.22 6.99
C LYS A 122 -18.97 23.36 6.26
N ILE A 123 -18.95 23.37 4.94
CA ILE A 123 -20.10 23.60 4.08
C ILE A 123 -20.38 22.31 3.31
N ALA A 124 -21.54 21.70 3.55
CA ALA A 124 -21.97 20.49 2.85
C ALA A 124 -22.38 20.81 1.40
N CYS A 125 -21.90 19.99 0.47
CA CYS A 125 -22.25 20.07 -0.96
C CYS A 125 -23.19 18.92 -1.38
N THR A 126 -23.36 17.89 -0.56
CA THR A 126 -24.21 16.70 -0.81
C THR A 126 -25.04 16.38 0.44
N GLU A 127 -26.07 15.53 0.33
CA GLU A 127 -26.83 15.11 1.52
C GLU A 127 -26.00 14.27 2.49
N THR A 128 -25.20 13.33 1.97
CA THR A 128 -24.27 12.56 2.80
C THR A 128 -23.31 13.46 3.59
N ALA A 129 -22.87 14.58 3.00
CA ALA A 129 -22.09 15.56 3.72
C ALA A 129 -22.85 16.25 4.85
N LYS A 130 -24.17 16.49 4.71
CA LYS A 130 -24.98 17.06 5.80
C LYS A 130 -25.08 16.08 6.96
N ASP A 131 -25.30 14.81 6.67
CA ASP A 131 -25.32 13.76 7.69
C ASP A 131 -23.99 13.69 8.46
N LEU A 132 -22.86 13.80 7.75
CA LEU A 132 -21.53 13.88 8.37
C LEU A 132 -21.37 15.11 9.28
N LEU A 133 -21.89 16.28 8.90
CA LEU A 133 -21.85 17.47 9.75
C LEU A 133 -22.72 17.32 11.01
N ILE A 134 -23.89 16.70 10.88
CA ILE A 134 -24.77 16.39 12.01
C ILE A 134 -24.06 15.41 12.96
N ASN A 135 -23.44 14.36 12.41
CA ASN A 135 -22.69 13.38 13.19
C ASN A 135 -21.50 14.03 13.91
N GLU A 136 -20.74 14.88 13.21
CA GLU A 136 -19.63 15.62 13.82
C GLU A 136 -20.09 16.51 14.98
N LEU A 137 -21.22 17.22 14.82
CA LEU A 137 -21.77 18.05 15.89
C LEU A 137 -22.12 17.21 17.13
N ALA A 138 -22.75 16.06 16.94
CA ALA A 138 -23.08 15.13 18.02
C ALA A 138 -21.81 14.58 18.68
N ASN A 139 -20.82 14.18 17.89
CA ASN A 139 -19.57 13.63 18.38
C ASN A 139 -18.68 14.65 19.09
N ILE A 140 -18.63 15.91 18.64
CA ILE A 140 -17.93 16.98 19.37
C ILE A 140 -18.54 17.17 20.76
N ARG A 141 -19.89 17.16 20.85
CA ARG A 141 -20.58 17.28 22.15
C ARG A 141 -20.30 16.06 23.02
N PHE A 142 -20.38 14.86 22.44
CA PHE A 142 -20.10 13.62 23.15
C PHE A 142 -18.64 13.50 23.61
N ALA A 143 -17.68 13.97 22.82
CA ALA A 143 -16.25 13.93 23.11
C ALA A 143 -15.78 15.06 24.04
N SER A 144 -16.60 16.08 24.26
CA SER A 144 -16.27 17.27 25.07
C SER A 144 -15.87 16.90 26.50
N SER A 145 -15.19 17.83 27.21
CA SER A 145 -14.81 17.66 28.62
C SER A 145 -13.82 16.53 28.88
N SER A 146 -12.56 16.74 28.49
CA SER A 146 -11.45 15.82 28.76
C SER A 146 -10.22 16.60 29.24
N ASN A 147 -9.48 16.01 30.19
CA ASN A 147 -8.19 16.53 30.65
C ASN A 147 -7.02 16.07 29.77
N PHE A 148 -7.26 15.14 28.83
CA PHE A 148 -6.22 14.55 27.99
C PHE A 148 -6.18 15.13 26.57
N TYR A 149 -7.30 15.68 26.12
CA TYR A 149 -7.42 16.26 24.79
C TYR A 149 -8.45 17.40 24.78
N SER A 150 -8.38 18.27 23.77
CA SER A 150 -9.41 19.26 23.49
C SER A 150 -10.10 18.97 22.16
N VAL A 151 -11.35 19.40 22.06
CA VAL A 151 -12.17 19.32 20.84
C VAL A 151 -12.59 20.73 20.43
N PRO A 152 -12.84 20.99 19.13
CA PRO A 152 -13.27 22.30 18.71
C PRO A 152 -14.66 22.62 19.27
N ARG A 153 -14.83 23.81 19.85
CA ARG A 153 -16.15 24.26 20.28
C ARG A 153 -17.01 24.56 19.06
N SER A 154 -18.15 23.87 18.94
CA SER A 154 -19.18 24.21 17.96
C SER A 154 -19.88 25.51 18.36
N LEU A 155 -20.07 26.41 17.39
CA LEU A 155 -20.66 27.73 17.59
C LEU A 155 -22.00 27.90 16.86
N PHE A 156 -22.18 27.20 15.76
CA PHE A 156 -23.33 27.36 14.88
C PHE A 156 -23.52 26.13 13.99
N HIS A 157 -24.77 25.75 13.75
CA HIS A 157 -25.15 24.75 12.77
C HIS A 157 -26.51 25.12 12.15
N ASN A 158 -26.65 25.01 10.82
CA ASN A 158 -27.92 25.24 10.11
C ASN A 158 -28.26 24.17 9.07
N GLY A 159 -27.78 22.93 9.26
CA GLY A 159 -27.98 21.81 8.36
C GLY A 159 -26.95 21.76 7.22
N ASN A 160 -26.68 22.89 6.58
CA ASN A 160 -25.71 22.97 5.48
C ASN A 160 -24.31 23.40 5.93
N ILE A 161 -24.21 24.09 7.08
CA ILE A 161 -22.96 24.63 7.60
C ILE A 161 -22.79 24.23 9.06
N LEU A 162 -21.60 23.73 9.40
CA LEU A 162 -21.12 23.57 10.77
C LEU A 162 -19.97 24.55 11.01
N GLN A 163 -20.10 25.40 12.01
CA GLN A 163 -19.07 26.36 12.40
C GLN A 163 -18.37 25.93 13.70
N THR A 164 -17.05 25.90 13.67
CA THR A 164 -16.19 25.52 14.80
C THR A 164 -15.10 26.56 15.08
N ARG A 165 -14.65 26.64 16.33
CA ARG A 165 -13.47 27.45 16.69
C ARG A 165 -12.18 26.83 16.16
N ASP A 166 -11.25 27.68 15.76
CA ASP A 166 -9.87 27.25 15.45
C ASP A 166 -9.13 26.80 16.72
N ILE A 167 -8.71 25.55 16.75
CA ILE A 167 -7.92 24.94 17.84
C ILE A 167 -6.46 24.71 17.46
N SER A 168 -6.00 25.26 16.33
CA SER A 168 -4.61 25.13 15.85
C SER A 168 -3.65 26.18 16.42
N LYS A 169 -4.17 27.21 17.09
CA LYS A 169 -3.36 28.35 17.57
C LYS A 169 -2.32 27.88 18.60
N ASN A 170 -1.06 28.24 18.37
CA ASN A 170 0.10 27.83 19.19
C ASN A 170 0.36 26.31 19.27
N GLY A 171 -0.36 25.52 18.48
CA GLY A 171 -0.16 24.09 18.37
C GLY A 171 0.76 23.75 17.20
N HIS A 172 1.44 22.61 17.28
CA HIS A 172 2.21 22.06 16.17
C HIS A 172 1.79 20.61 15.89
N ARG A 173 1.92 20.16 14.64
CA ARG A 173 1.66 18.77 14.28
C ARG A 173 2.87 17.91 14.60
N GLN A 174 2.63 16.72 15.10
CA GLN A 174 3.66 15.72 15.35
C GLN A 174 3.30 14.43 14.60
N ASN A 175 4.17 14.02 13.67
CA ASN A 175 3.91 12.83 12.85
C ASN A 175 4.14 11.52 13.62
N THR A 176 4.86 11.57 14.75
CA THR A 176 5.15 10.41 15.59
C THR A 176 4.13 10.24 16.70
N PHE A 177 3.62 9.02 16.87
CA PHE A 177 2.76 8.67 17.99
C PHE A 177 3.59 8.67 19.29
N GLY A 178 3.31 9.64 20.15
CA GLY A 178 4.00 9.86 21.43
C GLY A 178 3.09 9.76 22.65
N ARG A 179 3.64 10.03 23.84
CA ARG A 179 2.90 9.95 25.12
C ARG A 179 1.62 10.79 25.16
N ILE A 180 1.63 11.96 24.52
CA ILE A 180 0.46 12.85 24.46
C ILE A 180 -0.69 12.23 23.63
N HIS A 181 -0.35 11.55 22.53
CA HIS A 181 -1.29 10.81 21.71
C HIS A 181 -1.83 9.59 22.46
N ALA A 182 -0.95 8.87 23.16
CA ALA A 182 -1.35 7.74 24.01
C ALA A 182 -2.38 8.14 25.08
N LYS A 183 -2.12 9.25 25.79
CA LYS A 183 -3.06 9.81 26.78
C LYS A 183 -4.38 10.20 26.15
N ALA A 184 -4.35 10.86 24.99
CA ALA A 184 -5.56 11.25 24.27
C ALA A 184 -6.40 10.03 23.86
N VAL A 185 -5.80 9.04 23.19
CA VAL A 185 -6.48 7.79 22.78
C VAL A 185 -7.09 7.07 24.00
N LYS A 186 -6.36 6.99 25.11
CA LYS A 186 -6.89 6.41 26.35
C LYS A 186 -8.10 7.19 26.86
N GLY A 187 -8.02 8.53 26.86
CA GLY A 187 -9.12 9.39 27.28
C GLY A 187 -10.36 9.26 26.39
N ILE A 188 -10.18 9.18 25.07
CA ILE A 188 -11.28 8.99 24.11
C ILE A 188 -11.96 7.63 24.37
N GLY A 189 -11.18 6.57 24.46
CA GLY A 189 -11.70 5.22 24.71
C GLY A 189 -12.32 5.03 26.10
N GLN A 190 -12.08 5.94 27.05
CA GLN A 190 -12.73 5.93 28.37
C GLN A 190 -14.12 6.59 28.36
N ARG A 191 -14.48 7.36 27.31
CA ARG A 191 -15.80 8.01 27.22
C ARG A 191 -16.94 7.02 27.04
N TYR A 192 -16.66 5.88 26.42
CA TYR A 192 -17.62 4.80 26.24
C TYR A 192 -16.88 3.48 26.05
N GLN A 193 -17.35 2.44 26.72
CA GLN A 193 -16.88 1.08 26.54
C GLN A 193 -18.07 0.14 26.59
N ARG A 194 -18.12 -0.82 25.66
CA ARG A 194 -19.13 -1.88 25.64
C ARG A 194 -18.46 -3.19 25.32
N ARG A 195 -18.84 -4.26 26.02
CA ARG A 195 -18.50 -5.62 25.64
C ARG A 195 -19.71 -6.27 25.01
N CYS A 196 -19.54 -6.92 23.85
CA CYS A 196 -20.61 -7.67 23.21
C CYS A 196 -20.06 -8.93 22.53
N LEU A 197 -20.93 -9.88 22.21
CA LEU A 197 -20.62 -10.95 21.28
C LEU A 197 -20.41 -10.37 19.88
N VAL A 198 -19.51 -10.97 19.09
CA VAL A 198 -19.29 -10.55 17.69
C VAL A 198 -20.56 -10.73 16.85
N ALA A 199 -21.35 -11.78 17.11
CA ALA A 199 -22.68 -11.97 16.51
C ALA A 199 -23.60 -10.76 16.70
N ASN A 200 -23.53 -10.11 17.87
CA ASN A 200 -24.41 -8.99 18.25
C ASN A 200 -23.81 -7.62 17.90
N TRP A 201 -22.61 -7.58 17.33
CA TRP A 201 -21.99 -6.32 16.90
C TRP A 201 -22.58 -5.87 15.56
N GLY A 202 -23.74 -5.22 15.61
CA GLY A 202 -24.53 -4.85 14.42
C GLY A 202 -23.73 -4.10 13.34
N TYR A 203 -22.80 -3.23 13.75
CA TYR A 203 -21.93 -2.52 12.81
C TYR A 203 -20.98 -3.44 12.02
N PHE A 204 -20.36 -4.42 12.68
CA PHE A 204 -19.55 -5.44 12.01
C PHE A 204 -20.39 -6.29 11.05
N GLN A 205 -21.60 -6.68 11.47
CA GLN A 205 -22.52 -7.46 10.64
C GLN A 205 -22.97 -6.69 9.39
N MET A 206 -23.24 -5.39 9.53
CA MET A 206 -23.54 -4.51 8.40
C MET A 206 -22.38 -4.45 7.39
N LEU A 207 -21.14 -4.26 7.88
CA LEU A 207 -19.97 -4.21 7.01
C LEU A 207 -19.72 -5.54 6.29
N LYS A 208 -19.85 -6.66 7.01
CA LYS A 208 -19.79 -8.02 6.43
C LYS A 208 -20.81 -8.19 5.30
N LYS A 209 -22.05 -7.75 5.50
CA LYS A 209 -23.09 -7.79 4.45
C LYS A 209 -22.74 -6.90 3.24
N ASN A 210 -22.23 -5.69 3.47
CA ASN A 210 -21.87 -4.75 2.40
C ASN A 210 -20.71 -5.27 1.54
N LEU A 211 -19.75 -5.98 2.14
CA LEU A 211 -18.65 -6.61 1.42
C LEU A 211 -19.11 -7.71 0.46
N ASN A 212 -20.12 -8.49 0.83
CA ASN A 212 -20.62 -9.59 -0.01
C ASN A 212 -21.24 -9.11 -1.33
N ILE A 213 -21.71 -7.86 -1.37
CA ILE A 213 -22.30 -7.23 -2.56
C ILE A 213 -21.34 -6.24 -3.23
N PHE A 214 -20.12 -6.12 -2.72
CA PHE A 214 -19.14 -5.18 -3.23
C PHE A 214 -18.51 -5.72 -4.52
N ASN A 215 -18.61 -4.94 -5.59
CA ASN A 215 -17.92 -5.20 -6.84
C ASN A 215 -17.31 -3.89 -7.35
N ASP A 216 -16.00 -3.82 -7.40
CA ASP A 216 -15.25 -2.68 -7.93
C ASP A 216 -13.96 -3.18 -8.57
N GLU A 217 -13.87 -3.06 -9.89
CA GLU A 217 -12.72 -3.47 -10.68
C GLU A 217 -11.44 -2.70 -10.32
N ASN A 218 -11.54 -1.55 -9.63
CA ASN A 218 -10.37 -0.80 -9.19
C ASN A 218 -9.71 -1.45 -7.97
N ILE A 219 -10.44 -2.23 -7.17
CA ILE A 219 -9.90 -2.85 -5.97
C ILE A 219 -9.18 -4.17 -6.33
N PRO A 220 -7.97 -4.42 -5.81
CA PRO A 220 -7.25 -5.67 -6.06
C PRO A 220 -8.06 -6.90 -5.63
N PRO A 221 -8.29 -7.89 -6.51
CA PRO A 221 -9.12 -9.06 -6.19
C PRO A 221 -8.55 -9.93 -5.06
N GLY A 222 -7.23 -10.04 -4.93
CA GLY A 222 -6.58 -10.81 -3.87
C GLY A 222 -6.88 -10.26 -2.47
N LEU A 223 -6.93 -8.93 -2.33
CA LEU A 223 -7.32 -8.25 -1.10
C LEU A 223 -8.73 -8.64 -0.66
N ILE A 224 -9.69 -8.61 -1.59
CA ILE A 224 -11.09 -8.96 -1.31
C ILE A 224 -11.19 -10.43 -0.91
N ARG A 225 -10.55 -11.34 -1.66
CA ARG A 225 -10.54 -12.78 -1.33
C ARG A 225 -9.96 -13.03 0.06
N LYS A 226 -8.81 -12.44 0.39
CA LYS A 226 -8.20 -12.57 1.72
C LYS A 226 -9.10 -12.01 2.82
N LEU A 227 -9.67 -10.82 2.62
CA LEU A 227 -10.56 -10.20 3.59
C LEU A 227 -11.78 -11.09 3.87
N ASN A 228 -12.44 -11.60 2.83
CA ASN A 228 -13.58 -12.50 2.97
C ASN A 228 -13.20 -13.78 3.72
N LYS A 229 -12.07 -14.41 3.38
CA LYS A 229 -11.59 -15.60 4.11
C LYS A 229 -11.25 -15.34 5.57
N VAL A 230 -10.64 -14.20 5.87
CA VAL A 230 -10.37 -13.79 7.26
C VAL A 230 -11.67 -13.55 8.03
N ILE A 231 -12.68 -12.95 7.40
CA ILE A 231 -14.02 -12.73 8.00
C ILE A 231 -14.76 -14.06 8.23
N GLU A 232 -14.72 -15.00 7.28
CA GLU A 232 -15.33 -16.33 7.42
C GLU A 232 -14.78 -17.11 8.63
N LYS A 233 -13.52 -16.88 9.00
CA LYS A 233 -12.86 -17.50 10.17
C LYS A 233 -13.10 -16.77 11.49
N VAL A 234 -13.85 -15.67 11.50
CA VAL A 234 -14.19 -14.98 12.75
C VAL A 234 -15.20 -15.81 13.54
N ASP A 235 -14.81 -16.26 14.73
CA ASP A 235 -15.73 -16.86 15.70
C ASP A 235 -16.77 -15.83 16.18
N GLU A 236 -18.02 -15.98 15.79
CA GLU A 236 -19.08 -15.03 16.16
C GLU A 236 -19.54 -15.19 17.62
N THR A 237 -19.17 -16.29 18.28
CA THR A 237 -19.45 -16.55 19.70
C THR A 237 -18.42 -15.91 20.63
N GLN A 238 -17.32 -15.39 20.09
CA GLN A 238 -16.33 -14.68 20.89
C GLN A 238 -16.83 -13.30 21.33
N TYR A 239 -16.36 -12.83 22.48
CA TYR A 239 -16.61 -11.46 22.95
C TYR A 239 -15.57 -10.49 22.40
N ILE A 240 -16.02 -9.28 22.07
CA ILE A 240 -15.18 -8.15 21.68
C ILE A 240 -15.48 -6.94 22.57
N ASN A 241 -14.45 -6.20 22.95
CA ASN A 241 -14.63 -4.89 23.58
C ASN A 241 -14.61 -3.79 22.52
N LEU A 242 -15.63 -2.95 22.57
CA LEU A 242 -15.79 -1.76 21.76
C LEU A 242 -15.52 -0.52 22.61
N SER A 243 -15.06 0.54 21.97
CA SER A 243 -14.83 1.83 22.62
C SER A 243 -15.20 2.98 21.70
N PHE A 244 -15.57 4.11 22.29
CA PHE A 244 -15.62 5.36 21.52
C PHE A 244 -14.26 5.63 20.88
N SER A 245 -14.27 5.92 19.60
CA SER A 245 -13.08 6.21 18.80
C SER A 245 -13.36 7.40 17.90
N HIS A 246 -12.34 8.20 17.64
CA HIS A 246 -12.37 9.30 16.69
C HIS A 246 -12.60 8.81 15.25
N GLY A 247 -12.11 7.62 14.90
CA GLY A 247 -12.36 6.98 13.59
C GLY A 247 -11.39 7.42 12.49
N ASP A 248 -10.90 8.66 12.50
CA ASP A 248 -9.80 9.15 11.64
C ASP A 248 -8.65 9.78 12.44
N PHE A 249 -8.23 9.09 13.53
CA PHE A 249 -7.21 9.62 14.42
C PHE A 249 -5.82 9.57 13.77
N THR A 250 -5.35 10.70 13.25
CA THR A 250 -4.12 10.83 12.46
C THR A 250 -3.32 12.06 12.86
N SER A 251 -2.04 12.14 12.46
CA SER A 251 -1.20 13.31 12.78
C SER A 251 -1.69 14.61 12.14
N TRP A 252 -2.37 14.53 11.00
CA TRP A 252 -2.93 15.71 10.36
C TRP A 252 -4.20 16.21 11.03
N ASN A 253 -4.91 15.39 11.81
CA ASN A 253 -6.11 15.79 12.56
C ASN A 253 -5.81 16.23 14.00
N CYS A 254 -4.53 16.33 14.37
CA CYS A 254 -4.08 16.63 15.72
C CYS A 254 -3.10 17.81 15.77
N TYR A 255 -3.21 18.63 16.82
CA TYR A 255 -2.22 19.63 17.20
C TYR A 255 -1.76 19.40 18.65
N VAL A 256 -0.45 19.36 18.86
CA VAL A 256 0.17 19.29 20.18
C VAL A 256 0.31 20.71 20.73
N GLN A 257 -0.30 20.97 21.89
CA GLN A 257 -0.22 22.24 22.61
C GLN A 257 0.15 21.98 24.09
N GLY A 258 1.43 22.15 24.42
CA GLY A 258 1.94 21.79 25.75
C GLY A 258 1.68 20.31 26.05
N ASN A 259 0.90 20.04 27.10
CA ASN A 259 0.54 18.68 27.53
C ASN A 259 -0.83 18.20 27.02
N LEU A 260 -1.50 18.98 26.18
CA LEU A 260 -2.83 18.69 25.64
C LEU A 260 -2.79 18.43 24.14
N LEU A 261 -3.54 17.42 23.68
CA LEU A 261 -3.75 17.18 22.24
C LEU A 261 -5.06 17.82 21.79
N SER A 262 -5.00 18.77 20.87
CA SER A 262 -6.18 19.35 20.24
C SER A 262 -6.55 18.53 19.00
N ILE A 263 -7.76 17.97 18.97
CA ILE A 263 -8.20 17.02 17.95
C ILE A 263 -9.44 17.58 17.25
N TYR A 264 -9.45 17.55 15.92
CA TYR A 264 -10.58 17.98 15.10
C TYR A 264 -10.95 16.92 14.06
N ASP A 265 -12.07 17.13 13.36
CA ASP A 265 -12.61 16.21 12.34
C ASP A 265 -13.30 14.96 12.90
N TRP A 266 -14.24 15.18 13.82
CA TRP A 266 -14.94 14.14 14.58
C TRP A 266 -16.11 13.47 13.82
N GLU A 267 -16.18 13.64 12.50
CA GLU A 267 -17.32 13.18 11.69
C GLU A 267 -17.39 11.65 11.52
N LEU A 268 -16.26 10.95 11.68
CA LEU A 268 -16.18 9.49 11.63
C LEU A 268 -16.17 8.83 13.01
N ALA A 269 -16.33 9.63 14.07
CA ALA A 269 -16.29 9.09 15.42
C ALA A 269 -17.52 8.23 15.72
N SER A 270 -17.30 7.15 16.46
CA SER A 270 -18.33 6.14 16.74
C SER A 270 -18.01 5.32 17.98
N CYS A 271 -19.07 4.85 18.67
CA CYS A 271 -19.01 3.92 19.79
C CYS A 271 -18.90 2.45 19.37
N ASP A 272 -19.04 2.15 18.07
CA ASP A 272 -19.06 0.79 17.52
C ASP A 272 -17.69 0.35 16.95
N LYS A 273 -16.59 0.96 17.39
CA LYS A 273 -15.23 0.60 16.98
C LYS A 273 -14.57 -0.35 17.98
N PRO A 274 -13.72 -1.28 17.52
CA PRO A 274 -12.99 -2.17 18.42
C PRO A 274 -12.03 -1.37 19.32
N LYS A 275 -11.82 -1.85 20.55
CA LYS A 275 -10.91 -1.21 21.51
C LYS A 275 -9.54 -0.97 20.89
N GLY A 276 -9.04 0.26 21.03
CA GLY A 276 -7.73 0.65 20.49
C GLY A 276 -7.72 1.01 19.00
N PHE A 277 -8.88 1.14 18.35
CA PHE A 277 -8.99 1.50 16.93
C PHE A 277 -8.11 2.71 16.56
N ASP A 278 -8.25 3.83 17.27
CA ASP A 278 -7.47 5.06 17.01
C ASP A 278 -5.96 4.88 17.18
N PHE A 279 -5.52 3.99 18.07
CA PHE A 279 -4.10 3.65 18.24
C PHE A 279 -3.55 2.96 16.98
N PHE A 280 -4.26 1.95 16.48
CA PHE A 280 -3.89 1.28 15.23
C PHE A 280 -3.96 2.25 14.06
N HIS A 281 -5.04 3.03 13.97
CA HIS A 281 -5.29 3.96 12.88
C HIS A 281 -4.15 4.98 12.72
N PHE A 282 -3.72 5.61 13.81
CA PHE A 282 -2.65 6.60 13.75
C PHE A 282 -1.33 5.97 13.27
N ILE A 283 -0.93 4.84 13.85
CA ILE A 283 0.36 4.22 13.58
C ILE A 283 0.41 3.68 12.16
N ILE A 284 -0.64 2.97 11.73
CA ILE A 284 -0.71 2.38 10.41
C ILE A 284 -0.83 3.46 9.35
N ARG A 285 -1.75 4.44 9.51
CA ARG A 285 -1.99 5.44 8.48
C ARG A 285 -0.84 6.43 8.32
N ASN A 286 -0.22 6.87 9.42
CA ASN A 286 1.01 7.66 9.30
C ASN A 286 2.18 6.83 8.75
N GLY A 287 2.30 5.56 9.18
CA GLY A 287 3.33 4.65 8.67
C GLY A 287 3.28 4.51 7.15
N ILE A 288 2.08 4.40 6.58
CA ILE A 288 1.86 4.26 5.14
C ILE A 288 1.99 5.60 4.40
N LEU A 289 1.29 6.64 4.86
CA LEU A 289 1.11 7.87 4.08
C LEU A 289 2.21 8.92 4.31
N VAL A 290 2.81 8.95 5.50
CA VAL A 290 3.84 9.92 5.87
C VAL A 290 5.22 9.30 5.80
N ASP A 291 5.41 8.17 6.48
CA ASP A 291 6.73 7.57 6.64
C ASP A 291 7.09 6.58 5.51
N ARG A 292 6.12 6.21 4.66
CA ARG A 292 6.28 5.23 3.56
C ARG A 292 6.92 3.90 4.02
N LYS A 293 6.54 3.43 5.20
CA LYS A 293 7.08 2.21 5.82
C LYS A 293 6.45 0.95 5.23
N PRO A 294 7.23 -0.14 5.04
CA PRO A 294 6.67 -1.46 4.77
C PRO A 294 5.94 -2.01 6.00
N TRP A 295 5.02 -2.95 5.79
CA TRP A 295 4.18 -3.51 6.86
C TRP A 295 5.00 -4.04 8.05
N LYS A 296 6.09 -4.77 7.78
CA LYS A 296 7.00 -5.31 8.82
C LYS A 296 7.50 -4.25 9.80
N ALA A 297 7.79 -3.04 9.31
CA ALA A 297 8.22 -1.92 10.15
C ALA A 297 7.04 -1.31 10.94
N ILE A 298 5.86 -1.23 10.32
CA ILE A 298 4.62 -0.76 10.98
C ILE A 298 4.23 -1.71 12.12
N LEU A 299 4.31 -3.03 11.91
CA LEU A 299 4.03 -4.03 12.94
C LEU A 299 4.99 -3.91 14.13
N LYS A 300 6.27 -3.64 13.87
CA LYS A 300 7.27 -3.36 14.93
C LYS A 300 6.90 -2.12 15.73
N ASP A 301 6.52 -1.03 15.05
CA ASP A 301 6.06 0.20 15.67
C ASP A 301 4.82 -0.04 16.56
N LEU A 302 3.85 -0.84 16.10
CA LEU A 302 2.67 -1.22 16.87
C LEU A 302 3.07 -1.92 18.18
N LYS A 303 3.92 -2.95 18.11
CA LYS A 303 4.39 -3.68 19.31
C LYS A 303 5.13 -2.77 20.28
N GLN A 304 6.00 -1.89 19.79
CA GLN A 304 6.74 -0.95 20.63
C GLN A 304 5.81 0.06 21.32
N LYS A 305 4.87 0.66 20.58
CA LYS A 305 3.99 1.71 21.08
C LYS A 305 2.82 1.16 21.90
N ASN A 306 2.45 -0.12 21.73
CA ASN A 306 1.44 -0.80 22.53
C ASN A 306 1.76 -0.71 24.03
N ARG A 307 3.02 -0.94 24.41
CA ARG A 307 3.52 -0.84 25.80
C ARG A 307 3.28 0.53 26.42
N LEU A 308 3.21 1.59 25.62
CA LEU A 308 2.99 2.96 26.09
C LEU A 308 1.51 3.32 26.27
N THR A 309 0.59 2.57 25.65
CA THR A 309 -0.80 3.02 25.47
C THR A 309 -1.82 2.01 25.98
N LEU A 310 -1.91 0.85 25.32
CA LEU A 310 -2.95 -0.14 25.56
C LEU A 310 -2.49 -1.23 26.52
N GLN A 311 -1.17 -1.50 26.56
CA GLN A 311 -0.54 -2.55 27.36
C GLN A 311 -1.15 -3.94 27.11
N PHE A 312 -1.61 -4.18 25.87
CA PHE A 312 -2.11 -5.49 25.48
C PHE A 312 -0.98 -6.53 25.49
N SER A 313 -1.31 -7.76 25.85
CA SER A 313 -0.47 -8.90 25.49
C SER A 313 -0.31 -9.01 23.97
N ASP A 314 0.69 -9.74 23.50
CA ASP A 314 0.89 -9.93 22.05
C ASP A 314 -0.33 -10.58 21.39
N ALA A 315 -0.99 -11.53 22.05
CA ALA A 315 -2.22 -12.15 21.55
C ALA A 315 -3.38 -11.16 21.45
N GLU A 316 -3.59 -10.33 22.47
CA GLU A 316 -4.63 -9.28 22.45
C GLU A 316 -4.35 -8.22 21.37
N LEU A 317 -3.09 -7.80 21.22
CA LEU A 317 -2.71 -6.82 20.20
C LEU A 317 -3.06 -7.34 18.80
N ILE A 318 -2.70 -8.59 18.50
CA ILE A 318 -3.01 -9.25 17.23
C ILE A 318 -4.51 -9.44 17.05
N HIS A 319 -5.24 -9.81 18.11
CA HIS A 319 -6.69 -9.95 18.09
C HIS A 319 -7.40 -8.64 17.73
N TYR A 320 -7.07 -7.51 18.38
CA TYR A 320 -7.69 -6.22 18.06
C TYR A 320 -7.20 -5.64 16.73
N LEU A 321 -5.95 -5.94 16.33
CA LEU A 321 -5.44 -5.57 15.01
C LEU A 321 -6.25 -6.23 13.89
N LYS A 322 -6.66 -7.50 14.07
CA LYS A 322 -7.53 -8.21 13.12
C LYS A 322 -8.83 -7.44 12.87
N PHE A 323 -9.54 -7.09 13.94
CA PHE A 323 -10.79 -6.35 13.84
C PHE A 323 -10.59 -4.93 13.33
N TYR A 324 -9.49 -4.26 13.70
CA TYR A 324 -9.16 -2.96 13.12
C TYR A 324 -9.03 -3.05 11.60
N LEU A 325 -8.26 -4.01 11.07
CA LEU A 325 -8.06 -4.16 9.62
C LEU A 325 -9.37 -4.50 8.90
N ILE A 326 -10.15 -5.45 9.42
CA ILE A 326 -11.44 -5.80 8.83
C ILE A 326 -12.34 -4.57 8.74
N ILE A 327 -12.54 -3.87 9.85
CA ILE A 327 -13.44 -2.71 9.90
C ILE A 327 -12.93 -1.60 8.98
N ASN A 328 -11.65 -1.23 9.09
CA ASN A 328 -11.07 -0.13 8.32
C ASN A 328 -11.10 -0.39 6.81
N ILE A 329 -10.80 -1.61 6.36
CA ILE A 329 -10.83 -1.96 4.93
C ILE A 329 -12.29 -2.01 4.43
N SER A 330 -13.22 -2.56 5.22
CA SER A 330 -14.63 -2.63 4.83
C SER A 330 -15.29 -1.25 4.72
N GLU A 331 -14.98 -0.35 5.64
CA GLU A 331 -15.43 1.04 5.57
C GLU A 331 -14.88 1.74 4.35
N TYR A 332 -13.61 1.54 4.06
CA TYR A 332 -12.95 2.12 2.90
C TYR A 332 -13.70 1.77 1.60
N PHE A 333 -14.06 0.49 1.42
CA PHE A 333 -14.84 0.04 0.26
C PHE A 333 -16.26 0.60 0.22
N THR A 334 -16.87 0.87 1.38
CA THR A 334 -18.19 1.50 1.43
C THR A 334 -18.15 2.96 0.94
N ILE A 335 -17.06 3.68 1.22
CA ILE A 335 -16.89 5.11 0.92
C ILE A 335 -16.40 5.35 -0.52
N GLN A 336 -15.59 4.44 -1.08
CA GLN A 336 -14.85 4.68 -2.33
C GLN A 336 -15.63 4.46 -3.63
N LYS A 337 -16.96 4.47 -3.60
CA LYS A 337 -17.79 4.04 -4.74
C LYS A 337 -17.59 4.78 -6.07
N GLN A 338 -16.83 5.88 -6.16
CA GLN A 338 -16.75 6.70 -7.38
C GLN A 338 -15.45 7.53 -7.54
N LYS A 339 -14.26 7.02 -7.18
CA LYS A 339 -13.00 7.79 -7.38
C LYS A 339 -11.92 6.99 -8.09
N VAL A 340 -11.22 7.67 -9.01
CA VAL A 340 -9.93 7.23 -9.55
C VAL A 340 -8.98 7.02 -8.36
N LEU A 341 -8.42 5.82 -8.25
CA LEU A 341 -7.46 5.51 -7.19
C LEU A 341 -6.22 6.40 -7.36
N ASP A 342 -5.98 7.26 -6.37
CA ASP A 342 -4.76 8.04 -6.31
C ASP A 342 -3.59 7.21 -5.78
N VAL A 343 -2.40 7.80 -5.79
CA VAL A 343 -1.17 7.14 -5.32
C VAL A 343 -1.26 6.78 -3.83
N GLU A 344 -1.92 7.60 -3.02
CA GLU A 344 -2.07 7.34 -1.58
C GLU A 344 -2.97 6.13 -1.32
N THR A 345 -4.06 6.05 -2.06
CA THR A 345 -4.98 4.91 -2.07
C THR A 345 -4.27 3.61 -2.43
N HIS A 346 -3.47 3.62 -3.50
CA HIS A 346 -2.73 2.43 -3.91
C HIS A 346 -1.79 1.93 -2.80
N LEU A 347 -1.11 2.85 -2.11
CA LEU A 347 -0.21 2.50 -0.99
C LEU A 347 -0.97 1.94 0.21
N LEU A 348 -2.17 2.44 0.51
CA LEU A 348 -3.04 1.89 1.55
C LEU A 348 -3.45 0.47 1.22
N LEU A 349 -4.03 0.24 0.03
CA LEU A 349 -4.49 -1.07 -0.40
C LEU A 349 -3.36 -2.10 -0.39
N GLN A 350 -2.20 -1.75 -0.97
CA GLN A 350 -1.03 -2.64 -0.98
C GLN A 350 -0.57 -3.02 0.44
N THR A 351 -0.51 -2.04 1.36
CA THR A 351 -0.05 -2.32 2.73
C THR A 351 -1.09 -3.13 3.51
N TRP A 352 -2.39 -2.88 3.30
CA TRP A 352 -3.46 -3.65 3.93
C TRP A 352 -3.51 -5.08 3.40
N THR A 353 -3.28 -5.28 2.10
CA THR A 353 -3.09 -6.61 1.49
C THR A 353 -2.00 -7.37 2.24
N GLU A 354 -0.81 -6.79 2.41
CA GLU A 354 0.28 -7.43 3.16
C GLU A 354 -0.08 -7.64 4.64
N ALA A 355 -0.74 -6.68 5.29
CA ALA A 355 -1.12 -6.76 6.70
C ALA A 355 -2.11 -7.89 7.01
N LEU A 356 -3.04 -8.18 6.10
CA LEU A 356 -3.98 -9.29 6.25
C LEU A 356 -3.29 -10.66 6.27
N ASN A 357 -2.06 -10.76 5.75
CA ASN A 357 -1.31 -12.01 5.77
C ASN A 357 -1.01 -12.49 7.20
N GLU A 358 -1.01 -11.60 8.20
CA GLU A 358 -0.87 -11.98 9.61
C GLU A 358 -1.96 -12.95 10.08
N PHE A 359 -3.15 -12.89 9.44
CA PHE A 359 -4.32 -13.69 9.77
C PHE A 359 -4.61 -14.74 8.69
N ALA A 360 -4.37 -14.40 7.42
CA ALA A 360 -4.61 -15.30 6.30
C ALA A 360 -3.63 -16.48 6.25
N LYS A 361 -2.52 -16.45 7.01
CA LYS A 361 -1.57 -17.58 7.15
C LYS A 361 -2.16 -18.86 7.77
N GLU A 362 -3.32 -18.75 8.42
CA GLU A 362 -4.08 -19.91 8.93
C GLU A 362 -4.88 -20.61 7.82
N ILE A 363 -4.98 -19.96 6.65
CA ILE A 363 -5.84 -20.37 5.53
C ILE A 363 -4.98 -20.71 4.31
N TYR A 364 -3.92 -19.94 4.09
CA TYR A 364 -3.04 -20.03 2.94
C TYR A 364 -1.59 -20.22 3.37
N THR A 365 -0.84 -20.93 2.54
CA THR A 365 0.61 -21.01 2.60
C THR A 365 1.26 -19.66 2.29
N LYS A 366 2.52 -19.49 2.70
CA LYS A 366 3.28 -18.26 2.39
C LYS A 366 3.43 -18.03 0.89
N LYS A 367 3.61 -19.11 0.11
CA LYS A 367 3.69 -19.05 -1.35
C LYS A 367 2.41 -18.46 -1.94
N GLU A 368 1.27 -18.99 -1.53
CA GLU A 368 -0.06 -18.52 -1.96
C GLU A 368 -0.25 -17.03 -1.64
N LEU A 369 0.01 -16.63 -0.40
CA LEU A 369 -0.09 -15.23 0.02
C LEU A 369 0.82 -14.30 -0.78
N LEU A 370 2.06 -14.70 -1.03
CA LEU A 370 2.99 -13.91 -1.83
C LEU A 370 2.52 -13.75 -3.29
N ILE A 371 1.97 -14.81 -3.88
CA ILE A 371 1.40 -14.74 -5.24
C ILE A 371 0.24 -13.75 -5.29
N MET A 372 -0.67 -13.81 -4.31
CA MET A 372 -1.79 -12.85 -4.20
C MET A 372 -1.28 -11.42 -4.08
N ASP A 373 -0.33 -11.15 -3.16
CA ASP A 373 0.21 -9.81 -2.95
C ASP A 373 0.92 -9.28 -4.22
N MET A 374 1.65 -10.16 -4.92
CA MET A 374 2.35 -9.80 -6.15
C MET A 374 1.36 -9.34 -7.22
N PHE A 375 0.31 -10.11 -7.48
CA PHE A 375 -0.70 -9.73 -8.49
C PHE A 375 -1.49 -8.49 -8.08
N ASP A 376 -1.84 -8.35 -6.80
CA ASP A 376 -2.49 -7.14 -6.28
C ASP A 376 -1.62 -5.89 -6.46
N SER A 377 -0.30 -6.00 -6.23
CA SER A 377 0.65 -4.89 -6.45
C SER A 377 0.73 -4.47 -7.92
N MET A 378 0.46 -5.41 -8.84
CA MET A 378 0.50 -5.18 -10.28
C MET A 378 -0.87 -4.82 -10.88
N HIS A 379 -1.94 -4.78 -10.08
CA HIS A 379 -3.33 -4.61 -10.56
C HIS A 379 -3.49 -3.50 -11.61
N LEU A 380 -3.00 -2.29 -11.30
CA LEU A 380 -3.05 -1.12 -12.20
C LEU A 380 -1.85 -1.02 -13.16
N THR A 381 -0.88 -1.92 -13.05
CA THR A 381 0.32 -1.92 -13.87
C THR A 381 0.04 -2.60 -15.23
N PRO A 382 0.60 -2.10 -16.34
CA PRO A 382 0.61 -2.85 -17.60
C PRO A 382 1.57 -4.04 -17.52
N TYR A 383 1.01 -5.25 -17.61
CA TYR A 383 1.72 -6.52 -17.69
C TYR A 383 0.87 -7.55 -18.47
N ALA A 384 1.46 -8.69 -18.84
CA ALA A 384 0.70 -9.84 -19.30
C ALA A 384 1.40 -11.13 -18.85
N VAL A 385 0.69 -12.06 -18.23
CA VAL A 385 1.20 -13.38 -17.87
C VAL A 385 1.07 -14.32 -19.07
N LEU A 386 2.10 -15.12 -19.31
CA LEU A 386 2.12 -16.17 -20.33
C LEU A 386 1.63 -17.49 -19.75
N LYS A 387 0.85 -18.25 -20.53
CA LYS A 387 0.44 -19.63 -20.18
C LYS A 387 -0.27 -19.75 -18.82
N PHE A 388 -0.97 -18.70 -18.40
CA PHE A 388 -1.64 -18.70 -17.10
C PHE A 388 -2.99 -19.42 -17.19
N PRO A 389 -3.26 -20.41 -16.33
CA PRO A 389 -4.57 -21.04 -16.27
C PRO A 389 -5.62 -20.07 -15.72
N ASP A 390 -6.85 -20.14 -16.24
CA ASP A 390 -8.00 -19.38 -15.72
C ASP A 390 -8.47 -20.00 -14.39
N GLN A 391 -7.74 -19.68 -13.33
CA GLN A 391 -7.99 -20.10 -11.95
C GLN A 391 -7.47 -19.04 -10.96
N GLU A 392 -7.85 -19.15 -9.69
CA GLU A 392 -7.29 -18.28 -8.64
C GLU A 392 -5.75 -18.37 -8.63
N PRO A 393 -5.05 -17.23 -8.61
CA PRO A 393 -3.60 -17.22 -8.76
C PRO A 393 -2.87 -17.92 -7.60
N GLU A 394 -3.44 -17.92 -6.40
CA GLU A 394 -2.93 -18.70 -5.27
C GLU A 394 -2.92 -20.22 -5.55
N LYS A 395 -3.85 -20.75 -6.36
CA LYS A 395 -3.98 -22.20 -6.63
C LYS A 395 -2.97 -22.75 -7.64
N LEU A 396 -1.96 -21.97 -8.04
CA LEU A 396 -0.89 -22.44 -8.91
C LEU A 396 -0.12 -23.59 -8.27
N SER A 397 0.25 -24.59 -9.07
CA SER A 397 1.02 -25.74 -8.59
C SER A 397 2.33 -25.29 -7.92
N PRO A 398 2.79 -25.99 -6.86
CA PRO A 398 4.05 -25.71 -6.16
C PRO A 398 5.28 -25.58 -7.08
N GLU A 399 5.28 -26.26 -8.23
CA GLU A 399 6.40 -26.27 -9.20
C GLU A 399 6.20 -25.27 -10.35
N SER A 400 5.10 -24.51 -10.35
CA SER A 400 4.81 -23.56 -11.41
C SER A 400 5.79 -22.39 -11.36
N GLU A 401 6.38 -22.10 -12.51
CA GLU A 401 7.09 -20.84 -12.75
C GLU A 401 6.10 -19.83 -13.33
N ILE A 402 6.23 -18.56 -12.93
CA ILE A 402 5.36 -17.51 -13.43
C ILE A 402 6.14 -16.68 -14.45
N ASP A 403 5.70 -16.70 -15.70
CA ASP A 403 6.29 -15.93 -16.80
C ASP A 403 5.49 -14.65 -17.05
N ILE A 404 6.04 -13.48 -16.73
CA ILE A 404 5.35 -12.19 -16.84
C ILE A 404 6.05 -11.28 -17.84
N LEU A 405 5.31 -10.87 -18.87
CA LEU A 405 5.69 -9.80 -19.78
C LEU A 405 5.52 -8.45 -19.10
N VAL A 406 6.62 -7.71 -18.94
CA VAL A 406 6.63 -6.40 -18.28
C VAL A 406 7.59 -5.43 -18.94
N SER A 407 7.36 -4.13 -18.74
CA SER A 407 8.37 -3.12 -19.08
C SER A 407 9.56 -3.19 -18.11
N PRO A 408 10.78 -2.75 -18.50
CA PRO A 408 11.94 -2.71 -17.60
C PRO A 408 11.66 -1.92 -16.31
N LYS A 409 10.98 -0.77 -16.42
CA LYS A 409 10.58 0.05 -15.27
C LYS A 409 9.65 -0.71 -14.31
N ASN A 410 8.69 -1.46 -14.85
CA ASN A 410 7.76 -2.25 -14.05
C ASN A 410 8.46 -3.47 -13.43
N ALA A 411 9.42 -4.08 -14.12
CA ALA A 411 10.24 -5.14 -13.55
C ALA A 411 10.99 -4.66 -12.30
N ASP A 412 11.61 -3.49 -12.37
CA ASP A 412 12.32 -2.90 -11.23
C ASP A 412 11.35 -2.52 -10.08
N ASN A 413 10.10 -2.15 -10.39
CA ASN A 413 9.06 -1.94 -9.37
C ASN A 413 8.71 -3.26 -8.65
N ILE A 414 8.47 -4.34 -9.40
CA ILE A 414 8.13 -5.66 -8.87
C ILE A 414 9.28 -6.19 -8.01
N ILE A 415 10.52 -6.07 -8.47
CA ILE A 415 11.71 -6.46 -7.69
C ILE A 415 11.79 -5.69 -6.37
N ARG A 416 11.53 -4.37 -6.38
CA ARG A 416 11.51 -3.57 -5.15
C ARG A 416 10.41 -4.00 -4.21
N PHE A 417 9.21 -4.28 -4.75
CA PHE A 417 8.09 -4.81 -3.99
C PHE A 417 8.46 -6.13 -3.29
N LEU A 418 8.97 -7.11 -4.04
CA LEU A 418 9.37 -8.42 -3.51
C LEU A 418 10.44 -8.29 -2.42
N LYS A 419 11.43 -7.41 -2.60
CA LYS A 419 12.47 -7.15 -1.58
C LYS A 419 11.91 -6.61 -0.26
N SER A 420 10.80 -5.89 -0.32
CA SER A 420 10.19 -5.26 0.85
C SER A 420 9.10 -6.10 1.52
N ASN A 421 8.54 -7.09 0.82
CA ASN A 421 7.39 -7.86 1.27
C ASN A 421 7.76 -8.83 2.42
N SER A 422 6.92 -8.88 3.45
CA SER A 422 7.16 -9.67 4.67
C SER A 422 7.23 -11.19 4.47
N MET A 423 6.68 -11.72 3.38
CA MET A 423 6.72 -13.15 3.06
C MET A 423 8.01 -13.58 2.38
N THR A 424 8.82 -12.63 1.91
CA THR A 424 10.09 -12.90 1.25
C THR A 424 11.25 -12.89 2.25
N ASP A 425 12.02 -13.99 2.30
CA ASP A 425 13.20 -14.11 3.16
C ASP A 425 14.47 -13.77 2.36
N HIS A 426 14.65 -14.46 1.23
CA HIS A 426 15.77 -14.25 0.32
C HIS A 426 15.31 -14.16 -1.13
N LEU A 427 16.02 -13.35 -1.91
CA LEU A 427 15.82 -13.17 -3.34
C LEU A 427 17.13 -13.40 -4.07
N MET A 428 17.12 -14.34 -5.01
CA MET A 428 18.20 -14.50 -5.99
C MET A 428 17.72 -13.94 -7.31
N ILE A 429 18.41 -12.92 -7.82
CA ILE A 429 18.02 -12.22 -9.06
C ILE A 429 19.14 -12.40 -10.07
N SER A 430 18.83 -13.02 -11.20
CA SER A 430 19.69 -13.11 -12.36
C SER A 430 19.18 -12.19 -13.45
N LYS A 431 19.98 -11.17 -13.81
CA LYS A 431 19.64 -10.21 -14.87
C LYS A 431 20.21 -10.69 -16.19
N LYS A 432 19.34 -10.93 -17.17
CA LYS A 432 19.68 -11.19 -18.58
C LYS A 432 19.33 -9.97 -19.43
N SER A 433 19.78 -9.94 -20.68
CA SER A 433 19.52 -8.82 -21.61
C SER A 433 18.04 -8.67 -21.99
N PHE A 434 17.25 -9.74 -21.84
CA PHE A 434 15.85 -9.81 -22.23
C PHE A 434 14.88 -10.07 -21.06
N MET A 435 15.37 -10.44 -19.88
CA MET A 435 14.54 -10.73 -18.70
C MET A 435 15.29 -10.63 -17.38
N TYR A 436 14.54 -10.60 -16.27
CA TYR A 436 15.05 -11.00 -14.96
C TYR A 436 14.50 -12.39 -14.62
N SER A 437 15.36 -13.29 -14.17
CA SER A 437 14.93 -14.54 -13.53
C SER A 437 15.12 -14.39 -12.03
N ILE A 438 14.05 -14.62 -11.28
CA ILE A 438 13.96 -14.34 -9.85
C ILE A 438 13.56 -15.63 -9.14
N ARG A 439 14.42 -16.10 -8.24
CA ARG A 439 14.10 -17.18 -7.31
C ARG A 439 13.84 -16.57 -5.94
N ILE A 440 12.62 -16.78 -5.44
CA ILE A 440 12.15 -16.24 -4.17
C ILE A 440 12.11 -17.39 -3.16
N ILE A 441 12.83 -17.22 -2.06
CA ILE A 441 12.92 -18.20 -0.97
C ILE A 441 12.18 -17.65 0.24
N MET A 442 11.28 -18.47 0.78
CA MET A 442 10.48 -18.19 1.98
C MET A 442 11.04 -18.97 3.18
N ASN A 443 10.84 -18.50 4.42
CA ASN A 443 11.47 -19.11 5.62
C ASN A 443 11.09 -20.59 5.86
N ASN A 444 10.01 -21.08 5.25
CA ASN A 444 9.61 -22.49 5.30
C ASN A 444 10.22 -23.33 4.16
N LYS A 445 11.26 -22.81 3.49
CA LYS A 445 11.95 -23.42 2.34
C LYS A 445 11.08 -23.59 1.09
N GLN A 446 9.89 -23.00 1.04
CA GLN A 446 9.12 -22.90 -0.20
C GLN A 446 9.86 -21.99 -1.19
N ILE A 447 9.77 -22.33 -2.47
CA ILE A 447 10.40 -21.60 -3.57
C ILE A 447 9.31 -21.14 -4.55
N LEU A 448 9.44 -19.91 -5.02
CA LEU A 448 8.67 -19.37 -6.15
C LEU A 448 9.65 -18.85 -7.20
N ASN A 449 9.54 -19.37 -8.42
CA ASN A 449 10.32 -18.91 -9.57
C ASN A 449 9.48 -17.96 -10.42
N LEU A 450 10.07 -16.82 -10.77
CA LEU A 450 9.42 -15.74 -11.51
C LEU A 450 10.35 -15.25 -12.62
N ASN A 451 9.86 -15.23 -13.86
CA ASN A 451 10.56 -14.64 -15.00
C ASN A 451 9.88 -13.35 -15.43
N LEU A 452 10.57 -12.22 -15.27
CA LEU A 452 10.11 -10.91 -15.73
C LEU A 452 10.68 -10.63 -17.13
N ILE A 453 9.93 -11.02 -18.13
CA ILE A 453 10.32 -11.01 -19.55
C ILE A 453 10.05 -9.63 -20.16
N GLN A 454 11.08 -9.04 -20.76
CA GLN A 454 11.03 -7.70 -21.37
C GLN A 454 11.04 -7.75 -22.89
N LYS A 455 11.62 -8.82 -23.46
CA LYS A 455 11.71 -9.09 -24.89
C LYS A 455 11.52 -10.58 -25.13
N ILE A 456 10.80 -10.93 -26.21
CA ILE A 456 10.61 -12.31 -26.64
C ILE A 456 11.40 -12.50 -27.93
N GLY A 457 12.47 -13.27 -27.87
CA GLY A 457 13.40 -13.41 -28.98
C GLY A 457 14.50 -14.42 -28.71
N GLU A 458 15.22 -14.76 -29.77
CA GLU A 458 16.44 -15.56 -29.73
C GLU A 458 17.62 -14.71 -30.21
N LYS A 459 18.70 -14.66 -29.42
CA LYS A 459 19.88 -13.79 -29.66
C LYS A 459 19.47 -12.33 -29.93
N SER A 460 19.75 -11.80 -31.12
CA SER A 460 19.42 -10.44 -31.55
C SER A 460 18.05 -10.30 -32.21
N PHE A 461 17.34 -11.42 -32.44
CA PHE A 461 16.08 -11.43 -33.19
C PHE A 461 14.87 -11.48 -32.26
N GLU A 462 13.99 -10.48 -32.37
CA GLU A 462 12.73 -10.39 -31.63
C GLU A 462 11.59 -10.88 -32.52
N PHE A 463 11.12 -12.12 -32.33
CA PHE A 463 10.01 -12.68 -33.11
C PHE A 463 8.64 -12.20 -32.61
N MET A 464 8.53 -11.76 -31.35
CA MET A 464 7.31 -11.21 -30.77
C MET A 464 7.57 -9.95 -29.95
N LYS A 465 6.79 -8.90 -30.23
CA LYS A 465 6.92 -7.61 -29.52
C LYS A 465 6.16 -7.66 -28.19
N ALA A 466 6.88 -7.83 -27.08
CA ALA A 466 6.30 -7.87 -25.73
C ALA A 466 5.38 -6.68 -25.44
N ARG A 467 5.77 -5.46 -25.87
CA ARG A 467 4.93 -4.25 -25.71
C ARG A 467 3.57 -4.34 -26.41
N LYS A 468 3.49 -5.03 -27.56
CA LYS A 468 2.21 -5.22 -28.27
C LYS A 468 1.33 -6.22 -27.53
N MET A 469 1.92 -7.30 -27.02
CA MET A 469 1.21 -8.31 -26.24
C MET A 469 0.65 -7.73 -24.94
N ILE A 470 1.44 -6.95 -24.20
CA ILE A 470 0.98 -6.25 -22.98
C ILE A 470 -0.17 -5.30 -23.29
N LYS A 471 -0.16 -4.60 -24.42
CA LYS A 471 -1.27 -3.70 -24.82
C LYS A 471 -2.54 -4.45 -25.21
N ARG A 472 -2.43 -5.71 -25.63
CA ARG A 472 -3.54 -6.57 -26.05
C ARG A 472 -3.91 -7.59 -24.96
N SER A 473 -3.36 -7.46 -23.76
CA SER A 473 -3.67 -8.36 -22.65
C SER A 473 -5.14 -8.26 -22.28
N VAL A 474 -5.72 -9.38 -21.87
CA VAL A 474 -7.11 -9.45 -21.38
C VAL A 474 -7.06 -9.87 -19.92
N ALA A 475 -7.95 -9.33 -19.09
CA ALA A 475 -8.09 -9.81 -17.72
C ALA A 475 -8.89 -11.11 -17.71
N ASP A 476 -8.42 -12.12 -17.00
CA ASP A 476 -9.17 -13.36 -16.76
C ASP A 476 -10.28 -13.16 -15.71
N THR A 477 -10.97 -14.25 -15.36
CA THR A 477 -12.07 -14.21 -14.39
C THR A 477 -11.63 -13.82 -12.97
N PHE A 478 -10.32 -13.85 -12.69
CA PHE A 478 -9.71 -13.52 -11.40
C PHE A 478 -8.99 -12.16 -11.40
N GLY A 479 -9.08 -11.41 -12.50
CA GLY A 479 -8.48 -10.09 -12.68
C GLY A 479 -7.00 -10.12 -13.05
N ILE A 480 -6.45 -11.28 -13.43
CA ILE A 480 -5.07 -11.41 -13.87
C ILE A 480 -4.98 -11.06 -15.36
N LYS A 481 -4.07 -10.15 -15.72
CA LYS A 481 -3.84 -9.79 -17.12
C LYS A 481 -3.04 -10.88 -17.80
N THR A 482 -3.67 -11.63 -18.70
CA THR A 482 -3.05 -12.69 -19.49
C THR A 482 -2.88 -12.25 -20.94
N THR A 483 -2.02 -12.93 -21.69
CA THR A 483 -1.92 -12.70 -23.13
C THR A 483 -3.16 -13.24 -23.84
N CYS A 484 -3.70 -12.47 -24.80
CA CYS A 484 -4.83 -12.95 -25.61
C CYS A 484 -4.50 -14.26 -26.34
N ASP A 485 -5.51 -15.07 -26.61
CA ASP A 485 -5.34 -16.43 -27.15
C ASP A 485 -4.50 -16.47 -28.42
N SER A 486 -4.72 -15.51 -29.33
CA SER A 486 -3.93 -15.39 -30.57
C SER A 486 -2.44 -15.15 -30.34
N ASP A 487 -2.05 -14.48 -29.25
CA ASP A 487 -0.65 -14.22 -28.91
C ASP A 487 -0.07 -15.38 -28.08
N THR A 488 -0.88 -15.98 -27.19
CA THR A 488 -0.53 -17.21 -26.47
C THR A 488 -0.24 -18.36 -27.44
N ALA A 489 -1.12 -18.58 -28.43
CA ALA A 489 -0.94 -19.61 -29.44
C ALA A 489 0.34 -19.38 -30.26
N LYS A 490 0.62 -18.13 -30.67
CA LYS A 490 1.84 -17.82 -31.42
C LYS A 490 3.07 -18.11 -30.57
N TYR A 491 3.04 -17.69 -29.31
CA TYR A 491 4.12 -17.94 -28.38
C TYR A 491 4.39 -19.44 -28.21
N LEU A 492 3.35 -20.26 -28.02
CA LEU A 492 3.46 -21.71 -27.93
C LEU A 492 4.04 -22.31 -29.22
N HIS A 493 3.57 -21.86 -30.40
CA HIS A 493 4.06 -22.37 -31.67
C HIS A 493 5.55 -22.05 -31.88
N TYR A 494 5.97 -20.78 -31.70
CA TYR A 494 7.39 -20.42 -31.74
C TYR A 494 8.20 -21.21 -30.70
N PHE A 495 7.68 -21.35 -29.47
CA PHE A 495 8.37 -22.04 -28.38
C PHE A 495 8.71 -23.49 -28.77
N TYR A 496 7.74 -24.28 -29.22
CA TYR A 496 7.97 -25.69 -29.51
C TYR A 496 8.78 -25.88 -30.79
N SER A 497 8.49 -25.09 -31.83
CA SER A 497 9.19 -25.17 -33.12
C SER A 497 10.66 -24.71 -33.05
N LEU A 498 11.00 -23.70 -32.23
CA LEU A 498 12.39 -23.29 -32.01
C LEU A 498 13.17 -24.33 -31.20
N ASN A 499 12.54 -24.96 -30.21
CA ASN A 499 13.18 -25.98 -29.36
C ASN A 499 13.20 -27.39 -29.98
N GLU A 500 12.74 -27.57 -31.22
CA GLU A 500 12.66 -28.87 -31.89
C GLU A 500 11.87 -29.92 -31.09
N ARG A 501 10.86 -29.46 -30.35
CA ARG A 501 9.98 -30.32 -29.56
C ARG A 501 8.63 -30.43 -30.24
N GLU A 502 8.01 -31.61 -30.17
CA GLU A 502 6.62 -31.76 -30.55
C GLU A 502 5.72 -30.92 -29.63
N VAL A 503 4.79 -30.21 -30.25
CA VAL A 503 3.73 -29.49 -29.53
C VAL A 503 2.85 -30.55 -28.84
N PRO A 504 2.61 -30.49 -27.52
CA PRO A 504 1.70 -31.41 -26.84
C PRO A 504 0.29 -31.35 -27.43
N GLU A 505 -0.44 -32.46 -27.43
CA GLU A 505 -1.76 -32.55 -28.07
C GLU A 505 -2.74 -31.47 -27.59
N CYS A 506 -2.75 -31.20 -26.27
CA CYS A 506 -3.57 -30.14 -25.68
C CYS A 506 -3.24 -28.72 -26.18
N CYS A 507 -2.02 -28.48 -26.69
CA CYS A 507 -1.62 -27.22 -27.29
C CYS A 507 -1.91 -27.17 -28.80
N LYS A 508 -1.98 -28.32 -29.49
CA LYS A 508 -2.18 -28.37 -30.95
C LYS A 508 -3.56 -27.84 -31.33
N ASP A 509 -4.60 -28.28 -30.63
CA ASP A 509 -5.98 -27.83 -30.89
C ASP A 509 -6.10 -26.33 -30.63
N PHE A 510 -5.58 -25.86 -29.49
CA PHE A 510 -5.56 -24.44 -29.15
C PHE A 510 -4.82 -23.59 -30.20
N ILE A 511 -3.69 -24.07 -30.74
CA ILE A 511 -2.95 -23.36 -31.80
C ILE A 511 -3.75 -23.31 -33.10
N LYS A 512 -4.39 -24.42 -33.51
CA LYS A 512 -5.20 -24.49 -34.73
C LYS A 512 -6.41 -23.56 -34.66
N GLU A 513 -7.08 -23.51 -33.52
CA GLU A 513 -8.24 -22.64 -33.30
C GLU A 513 -7.88 -21.15 -33.34
N ASN A 514 -6.68 -20.78 -32.85
CA ASN A 514 -6.30 -19.38 -32.64
C ASN A 514 -5.31 -18.81 -33.68
N ILE A 515 -4.77 -19.65 -34.56
CA ILE A 515 -3.87 -19.24 -35.65
C ILE A 515 -4.34 -19.90 -36.97
N PRO A 516 -4.80 -19.10 -37.95
CA PRO A 516 -5.07 -19.60 -39.29
C PRO A 516 -3.86 -20.31 -39.90
N GLU A 517 -4.10 -21.39 -40.66
CA GLU A 517 -3.07 -22.26 -41.24
C GLU A 517 -1.99 -21.51 -42.02
N TYR A 518 -2.37 -20.52 -42.86
CA TYR A 518 -1.42 -19.69 -43.61
C TYR A 518 -0.45 -18.90 -42.70
N LYS A 519 -0.85 -18.54 -41.48
CA LYS A 519 0.04 -17.88 -40.50
C LYS A 519 0.96 -18.89 -39.81
N GLN A 520 0.52 -20.13 -39.61
CA GLN A 520 1.38 -21.19 -39.06
C GLN A 520 2.52 -21.53 -40.02
N ILE A 521 2.20 -21.63 -41.32
CA ILE A 521 3.21 -21.82 -42.39
C ILE A 521 4.22 -20.67 -42.36
N LYS A 522 3.74 -19.42 -42.31
CA LYS A 522 4.61 -18.24 -42.23
C LYS A 522 5.50 -18.20 -40.99
N ILE A 523 4.99 -18.63 -39.83
CA ILE A 523 5.81 -18.74 -38.61
C ILE A 523 6.89 -19.80 -38.79
N THR A 524 6.53 -20.95 -39.37
CA THR A 524 7.47 -22.04 -39.65
C THR A 524 8.55 -21.61 -40.64
N GLU A 525 8.20 -20.86 -41.68
CA GLU A 525 9.15 -20.25 -42.64
C GLU A 525 10.09 -19.27 -41.95
N GLN A 526 9.57 -18.36 -41.12
CA GLN A 526 10.39 -17.44 -40.33
C GLN A 526 11.36 -18.19 -39.41
N ILE A 527 10.95 -19.30 -38.80
CA ILE A 527 11.83 -20.13 -37.97
C ILE A 527 12.92 -20.80 -38.80
N LYS A 528 12.60 -21.29 -40.00
CA LYS A 528 13.62 -21.82 -40.94
C LYS A 528 14.62 -20.74 -41.35
N GLU A 529 14.15 -19.55 -41.69
CA GLU A 529 15.02 -18.40 -41.98
C GLU A 529 15.92 -18.05 -40.79
N LEU A 530 15.39 -18.09 -39.57
CA LEU A 530 16.16 -17.83 -38.35
C LEU A 530 17.28 -18.84 -38.12
N LYS A 531 17.01 -20.14 -38.34
CA LYS A 531 18.02 -21.20 -38.24
C LYS A 531 19.08 -21.10 -39.34
N MET A 532 18.75 -20.48 -40.48
CA MET A 532 19.65 -20.33 -41.62
C MET A 532 20.50 -19.05 -41.61
N GLN A 533 20.24 -18.07 -40.73
CA GLN A 533 21.07 -16.85 -40.68
C GLN A 533 22.45 -17.15 -40.03
N PRO A 534 23.56 -16.97 -40.75
CA PRO A 534 24.89 -16.99 -40.13
C PRO A 534 25.01 -15.79 -39.20
N GLU A 535 25.68 -15.97 -38.05
CA GLU A 535 25.89 -14.92 -37.05
C GLU A 535 26.43 -13.63 -37.70
N GLN A 536 25.57 -12.63 -37.90
CA GLN A 536 25.96 -11.35 -38.50
C GLN A 536 26.89 -10.59 -37.54
N ARG A 537 28.18 -10.68 -37.85
CA ARG A 537 29.37 -10.25 -37.07
C ARG A 537 29.45 -8.75 -36.68
N ILE A 538 28.47 -7.91 -37.02
CA ILE A 538 28.55 -6.45 -36.77
C ILE A 538 27.81 -6.04 -35.48
N SER A 539 26.91 -6.87 -34.94
CA SER A 539 26.35 -6.68 -33.60
C SER A 539 27.25 -7.21 -32.47
N PHE A 540 28.34 -7.90 -32.83
CA PHE A 540 29.27 -8.53 -31.90
C PHE A 540 29.95 -7.47 -31.03
N LEU A 541 30.58 -6.42 -31.58
CA LEU A 541 31.35 -5.45 -30.77
C LEU A 541 30.54 -4.71 -29.68
N LYS A 542 29.27 -4.38 -29.93
CA LYS A 542 28.40 -3.75 -28.91
C LYS A 542 27.88 -4.75 -27.87
N ASN A 543 27.72 -6.02 -28.25
CA ASN A 543 27.29 -7.08 -27.37
C ASN A 543 28.44 -7.79 -26.65
N THR A 544 29.67 -7.81 -27.17
CA THR A 544 30.86 -8.45 -26.57
C THR A 544 31.19 -7.81 -25.23
N PHE A 545 30.98 -6.50 -25.07
CA PHE A 545 31.19 -5.82 -23.78
C PHE A 545 30.11 -6.19 -22.73
N ILE A 546 28.90 -6.55 -23.17
CA ILE A 546 27.83 -7.09 -22.32
C ILE A 546 28.04 -8.60 -22.07
N TYR A 547 28.58 -9.30 -23.06
CA TYR A 547 28.80 -10.74 -23.11
C TYR A 547 29.98 -11.19 -22.24
N ILE A 548 31.08 -10.43 -22.20
CA ILE A 548 32.22 -10.69 -21.28
C ILE A 548 31.77 -10.58 -19.81
N LYS A 549 30.75 -9.77 -19.52
CA LYS A 549 30.13 -9.70 -18.18
C LYS A 549 29.14 -10.85 -17.90
N GLY A 550 28.70 -11.57 -18.93
CA GLY A 550 27.78 -12.72 -18.85
C GLY A 550 28.47 -14.09 -18.95
N ILE A 551 29.75 -14.16 -19.35
CA ILE A 551 30.52 -15.41 -19.48
C ILE A 551 30.74 -16.12 -18.12
N PHE A 552 30.58 -15.43 -16.99
CA PHE A 552 30.59 -16.05 -15.66
C PHE A 552 29.24 -16.61 -15.17
N SER A 553 28.17 -16.56 -15.99
CA SER A 553 26.90 -17.23 -15.68
C SER A 553 26.59 -18.26 -16.77
N GLY A 554 26.84 -19.53 -16.44
CA GLY A 554 26.77 -20.66 -17.36
C GLY A 554 25.46 -20.82 -18.13
N LYS A 555 25.66 -21.27 -19.37
CA LYS A 555 24.85 -22.05 -20.33
C LYS A 555 23.31 -21.97 -20.34
N GLU A 556 22.86 -21.80 -21.58
CA GLU A 556 21.67 -22.32 -22.25
C GLU A 556 20.28 -21.84 -21.82
N PHE A 557 19.52 -21.52 -22.86
CA PHE A 557 18.20 -20.98 -22.86
C PHE A 557 17.21 -22.09 -22.49
N VAL A 558 16.97 -22.31 -21.20
CA VAL A 558 15.90 -23.17 -20.72
C VAL A 558 14.66 -22.29 -20.52
N MET A 559 13.75 -22.27 -21.51
CA MET A 559 12.40 -21.77 -21.31
C MET A 559 11.56 -22.93 -20.76
N SER A 560 11.00 -22.80 -19.55
CA SER A 560 10.19 -23.86 -18.95
C SER A 560 8.75 -23.83 -19.48
N VAL A 561 8.12 -25.02 -19.55
CA VAL A 561 6.68 -25.17 -19.73
C VAL A 561 6.16 -25.82 -18.46
N ASN A 562 5.45 -25.06 -17.64
CA ASN A 562 4.52 -25.58 -16.64
C ASN A 562 3.30 -24.66 -16.69
N GLY A 563 2.10 -25.21 -16.92
CA GLY A 563 0.86 -24.42 -16.89
C GLY A 563 -0.22 -24.82 -17.90
N VAL A 564 0.08 -25.64 -18.91
CA VAL A 564 -0.96 -26.23 -19.76
C VAL A 564 -1.46 -27.51 -19.11
N LYS A 565 -2.78 -27.67 -18.96
CA LYS A 565 -3.44 -28.90 -18.48
C LYS A 565 -2.76 -30.11 -19.14
N GLY A 566 -2.13 -30.96 -18.31
CA GLY A 566 -1.50 -32.20 -18.75
C GLY A 566 0.03 -32.19 -18.92
N THR A 567 0.75 -31.09 -18.67
CA THR A 567 2.23 -31.09 -18.69
C THR A 567 2.80 -30.77 -17.31
N ALA A 568 2.87 -31.79 -16.45
CA ALA A 568 3.66 -31.75 -15.24
C ALA A 568 5.10 -32.16 -15.57
N GLY A 569 6.07 -31.30 -15.26
CA GLY A 569 7.46 -31.69 -15.15
C GLY A 569 8.29 -31.51 -16.42
N SER A 570 9.02 -30.41 -16.51
CA SER A 570 10.21 -30.35 -17.39
C SER A 570 11.42 -29.66 -16.77
N ALA A 571 11.32 -29.04 -15.58
CA ALA A 571 12.44 -28.30 -14.97
C ALA A 571 13.30 -29.14 -14.01
N VAL A 572 12.77 -30.21 -13.39
CA VAL A 572 13.50 -31.01 -12.39
C VAL A 572 14.58 -31.93 -13.00
N ILE A 573 14.54 -32.16 -14.32
CA ILE A 573 15.43 -33.11 -15.00
C ILE A 573 16.81 -32.49 -15.32
N SER A 574 16.95 -31.17 -15.35
CA SER A 574 18.26 -30.54 -15.67
C SER A 574 19.17 -30.29 -14.46
N GLU A 575 18.61 -30.10 -13.25
CA GLU A 575 19.42 -29.86 -12.03
C GLU A 575 19.85 -31.17 -11.34
N THR A 576 19.11 -32.28 -11.50
CA THR A 576 19.51 -33.60 -10.98
C THR A 576 20.70 -34.21 -11.72
N ALA A 577 20.91 -33.87 -12.99
CA ALA A 577 22.10 -34.26 -13.74
C ALA A 577 23.39 -33.62 -13.19
N ASN A 578 23.32 -32.41 -12.62
CA ASN A 578 24.48 -31.73 -12.05
C ASN A 578 24.87 -32.24 -10.64
N LEU A 579 24.00 -33.01 -9.98
CA LEU A 579 24.34 -33.66 -8.71
C LEU A 579 25.08 -34.99 -8.91
N ASN A 580 24.84 -35.71 -10.02
CA ASN A 580 25.54 -36.95 -10.33
C ASN A 580 26.90 -36.72 -11.03
N VAL A 581 27.11 -35.59 -11.71
CA VAL A 581 28.38 -35.26 -12.38
C VAL A 581 29.46 -34.74 -11.41
N LEU A 582 29.08 -34.39 -10.17
CA LEU A 582 30.03 -33.99 -9.11
C LEU A 582 30.50 -35.16 -8.22
N GLN A 583 30.07 -36.41 -8.48
CA GLN A 583 30.52 -37.60 -7.74
C GLN A 583 31.55 -38.49 -8.46
N ASP A 584 31.79 -38.32 -9.78
CA ASP A 584 32.59 -39.28 -10.57
C ASP A 584 34.03 -38.83 -10.92
N HIS A 585 34.57 -37.81 -10.24
CA HIS A 585 35.99 -37.44 -10.36
C HIS A 585 36.71 -37.38 -9.01
N VAL A 586 36.84 -38.53 -8.35
CA VAL A 586 37.93 -38.81 -7.40
C VAL A 586 38.47 -40.21 -7.69
N VAL A 587 39.57 -40.28 -8.44
CA VAL A 587 40.43 -41.47 -8.52
C VAL A 587 41.45 -41.37 -7.36
N PRO A 588 41.71 -42.46 -6.61
CA PRO A 588 42.44 -42.41 -5.36
C PRO A 588 43.95 -42.54 -5.56
N ALA A 589 44.73 -41.85 -4.74
CA ALA A 589 46.15 -42.14 -4.55
C ALA A 589 46.42 -42.49 -3.09
N ASN A 590 46.54 -43.78 -2.81
CA ASN A 590 47.11 -44.30 -1.57
C ASN A 590 48.62 -44.00 -1.54
N ARG A 591 49.14 -43.51 -0.40
CA ARG A 591 50.39 -44.00 0.19
C ARG A 591 50.52 -43.61 1.67
N THR A 592 50.72 -44.66 2.46
CA THR A 592 51.13 -44.81 3.85
C THR A 592 52.30 -43.92 4.30
N ALA A 593 52.27 -43.41 5.54
CA ALA A 593 53.28 -43.71 6.59
C ALA A 593 53.08 -42.90 7.90
N ASN A 594 53.07 -43.69 8.98
CA ASN A 594 53.30 -43.47 10.41
C ASN A 594 54.03 -42.21 10.96
N THR A 595 53.54 -41.86 12.17
CA THR A 595 54.25 -41.50 13.43
C THR A 595 54.81 -40.10 13.73
N GLN A 596 54.41 -39.67 14.95
CA GLN A 596 55.16 -39.00 16.03
C GLN A 596 55.00 -37.48 16.27
N ASN A 597 54.74 -37.21 17.56
CA ASN A 597 54.71 -35.98 18.34
C ASN A 597 55.82 -34.97 17.98
N ILE A 598 55.56 -33.68 18.24
CA ILE A 598 56.36 -32.81 19.13
C ILE A 598 55.65 -31.45 19.24
N SER A 599 55.40 -31.03 20.48
CA SER A 599 55.08 -29.67 20.90
C SER A 599 56.36 -28.96 21.34
N VAL A 600 56.68 -27.78 20.80
CA VAL A 600 57.58 -26.79 21.43
C VAL A 600 57.16 -25.37 20.96
N PHE A 601 56.51 -24.63 21.85
CA PHE A 601 56.47 -23.15 21.97
C PHE A 601 57.91 -22.63 22.31
N PRO A 602 58.21 -21.38 22.71
CA PRO A 602 57.55 -20.05 22.64
C PRO A 602 58.55 -18.91 22.26
N PHE A 603 58.18 -17.67 22.59
CA PHE A 603 58.99 -16.48 22.93
C PHE A 603 58.97 -15.30 21.94
N VAL A 604 58.72 -14.04 22.32
CA VAL A 604 58.19 -13.46 23.58
C VAL A 604 58.01 -11.95 23.38
N THR A 605 56.91 -11.42 23.95
CA THR A 605 56.78 -10.13 24.67
C THR A 605 57.05 -8.81 23.94
N TRP A 606 56.59 -7.63 24.36
CA TRP A 606 55.95 -7.06 25.57
C TRP A 606 55.59 -5.62 25.11
N GLU A 607 54.79 -4.77 25.71
CA GLU A 607 53.94 -4.63 26.89
C GLU A 607 53.35 -3.21 26.71
N ALA A 608 52.50 -2.58 27.50
CA ALA A 608 51.84 -2.71 28.80
C ALA A 608 50.76 -1.61 28.75
N GLY A 609 49.75 -1.53 29.58
CA GLY A 609 49.39 -2.20 30.81
C GLY A 609 47.99 -1.66 31.18
N GLU A 610 47.12 -2.53 31.66
CA GLU A 610 46.73 -2.58 33.09
C GLU A 610 45.65 -1.55 33.43
N ASN A 611 44.60 -1.80 34.22
CA ASN A 611 44.17 -2.87 35.13
C ASN A 611 42.73 -2.43 35.58
N ASN A 612 41.80 -3.17 36.19
CA ASN A 612 41.72 -4.50 36.76
C ASN A 612 40.25 -4.83 37.12
N GLN A 613 39.93 -6.14 37.19
CA GLN A 613 39.05 -6.83 38.17
C GLN A 613 37.50 -6.59 38.15
N ASN A 614 36.62 -7.57 38.39
CA ASN A 614 36.71 -8.90 39.03
C ASN A 614 35.46 -9.77 38.69
N LYS A 615 35.66 -11.11 38.52
CA LYS A 615 34.92 -12.30 39.05
C LYS A 615 33.37 -12.26 39.15
N LYS A 616 32.56 -13.31 38.89
CA LYS A 616 32.69 -14.79 38.98
C LYS A 616 31.38 -15.41 38.41
N LEU A 617 31.46 -16.56 37.75
CA LEU A 617 30.36 -17.52 37.53
C LEU A 617 30.44 -18.64 38.57
N PRO A 618 29.32 -19.33 38.88
CA PRO A 618 29.38 -20.79 38.85
C PRO A 618 28.14 -21.46 38.23
N ASP A 619 28.28 -22.78 38.15
CA ASP A 619 27.66 -23.80 37.32
C ASP A 619 26.44 -24.51 37.98
N ARG A 620 25.67 -25.21 37.12
CA ARG A 620 24.94 -26.48 37.28
C ARG A 620 23.74 -26.72 38.26
N GLU A 621 22.69 -27.24 37.62
CA GLU A 621 21.90 -28.47 37.91
C GLU A 621 20.73 -28.54 38.92
N GLN A 622 19.67 -29.24 38.43
CA GLN A 622 18.68 -30.09 39.13
C GLN A 622 17.57 -29.42 39.99
N LEU A 623 16.35 -29.94 40.19
CA LEU A 623 15.43 -30.93 39.60
C LEU A 623 14.16 -30.88 40.54
N TRP A 624 12.96 -31.02 39.98
CA TRP A 624 11.71 -31.57 40.58
C TRP A 624 10.78 -30.82 41.58
N LYS A 625 9.47 -31.07 41.31
CA LYS A 625 8.22 -31.12 42.13
C LYS A 625 7.45 -29.82 42.41
N ILE A 626 6.22 -29.68 41.88
CA ILE A 626 4.90 -30.14 42.40
C ILE A 626 4.64 -29.43 43.75
N ASP A 627 3.67 -28.54 43.94
CA ASP A 627 2.21 -28.75 43.91
C ASP A 627 1.47 -27.42 44.13
N SER A 628 0.18 -27.51 43.85
CA SER A 628 -0.99 -26.68 44.07
C SER A 628 -1.09 -25.71 45.27
N SER A 629 -1.87 -24.65 45.01
CA SER A 629 -3.11 -24.28 45.73
C SER A 629 -3.23 -22.82 46.18
N LEU A 630 -4.51 -22.36 46.13
CA LEU A 630 -5.14 -21.20 46.78
C LEU A 630 -5.02 -19.85 46.02
N GLN A 631 -6.03 -19.46 45.23
CA GLN A 631 -7.27 -18.76 45.64
C GLN A 631 -7.01 -17.45 46.42
N ASN A 632 -7.15 -16.32 45.70
CA ASN A 632 -7.96 -15.11 45.94
C ASN A 632 -8.42 -14.75 47.38
N PRO A 633 -8.91 -13.51 47.63
CA PRO A 633 -8.73 -12.22 46.91
C PRO A 633 -8.51 -11.01 47.85
N ILE A 634 -8.11 -9.86 47.28
CA ILE A 634 -8.76 -8.52 47.44
C ILE A 634 -8.65 -7.80 46.10
#